data_AF-A0AAU2I823-F1
#
_entry.id   AF-A0AAU2I823-F1
#
_cell.length_a   1.000
_cell.length_b   1.000
_cell.length_c   1.000
_cell.angle_alpha   90.00
_cell.angle_beta   90.00
_cell.angle_gamma   90.00
#
_symmetry.space_group_name_H-M   'P 1'
#
loop_
_entity.id
_entity.type
_entity.pdbx_description
1 polymer ?
#
loop_
_entity_poly.entity_id
_entity_poly.type
_entity_poly.pdbx_seq_one_letter_code
_entity_poly.pdbx_strand_id
1 'polypeptide(L)'
;MAHRTPAPLRAFGVLARALLGLIALVGLTAGVPYLLIRVGRLPASLSGSLGALTQPDDGTLFLAVLTGIGWLAWAAFTFSVLVEVVALARRRSAPRIRGLGGLQSLASLLVGGIVLLVPTAASAATSGPAVVATAVHTVGENSAGATPSAQTHAPPGQTSGRQHTVATSTELPWDLAEEYLGDGKRWKDIAALNDIPQLTAGDQYLPKGVTIVLPPDAHARPQATRASSEARQSPAGPPQQPTDAQHRDEEEVEAEGGLQAQSAGAKRTAQVRVVARGDSLSGIAQQETGDGANWPKLYEASRGAQPHGLPRITDPDLIRPGQRITIPAATTPHDDQGSAAGQHDDEGQESDTRTQQPPPRTGSGSDHGERDSADESDRGGDSGASGVTKPPASRPSPHRSDPPASASAGPKESARASAPVTASPSASAPDQKRAPAAPQDADDTQASSLISTRTAVGAFALLASALTGTLAFRRLRQRRSRKPGQTLPEIVPAAAEAKLEQAAHDGADGVKRLQAALAALALHGQGAPPLLRAARITAEGIEVLPDDVSAAPQTPFTTAHAGWWHLPDDVDLPVPDDEAEPPYPALVTLGTDTANSLVLANLPAWEVVLVDGDPIACAETIACMATELALGPHADYVEVVAAGLGAMGADLQAFGVQYLPDVPQAAGAFAARILEAHQDPEDRGIPYVMLCGGDPDADTAWQIAETLDHSRDLTPCVLVLPASAASVFPDAEVLDASADAPQHVSALGTDVLLQRLDAASIAQLAAAYRQTCRPAEGPEGVWKHVPPEPIEVPESAPAVHPVPDPRQDNNDRPGLVPAVDAAGRHQDVATGRDNTDAAQPQPVAFQALLDAAGDPGQASLKAVPPPPAAQSEEPAARIGPRFLIPPVHSLTAAERTPPILETDADKTLAEAGPDDTAPMLRVLGTLELHNAGDLEPRLIELAAHLLLKPHSSAERLCEDLGDGEPWSPKTLGSRLRDLRTRLGADVDGDLYVPQRKGKSSPYALSDKVRCDWHDFERLAKLGVSRGEDGLHYLERALAMVDGAPLGEHAASWMSGLRTAMQARIVDTAHHVASYRTQDGRHQDFPSARQACTTGLNADGHSETLYRALMRAEAAAGNRTGLRAAIAQWQDANRHLTRDQIDKKTQTLVDKLLAAS
;
A
#
# COMPACT_ATOMS: atom_id res chain seq x y z
N MET A 1 -44.72 15.25 1.49
CA MET A 1 -44.41 16.70 1.41
C MET A 1 -43.37 17.02 2.48
N ALA A 2 -42.33 17.77 2.16
CA ALA A 2 -41.29 18.15 3.13
C ALA A 2 -41.60 19.52 3.76
N HIS A 3 -41.52 19.63 5.08
CA HIS A 3 -41.71 20.91 5.77
C HIS A 3 -40.47 21.81 5.58
N ARG A 4 -40.66 22.94 4.91
CA ARG A 4 -39.62 23.98 4.80
C ARG A 4 -39.43 24.67 6.15
N THR A 5 -38.20 24.75 6.64
CA THR A 5 -37.83 25.62 7.77
C THR A 5 -38.09 27.09 7.41
N PRO A 6 -38.58 27.93 8.35
CA PRO A 6 -38.95 29.32 8.07
C PRO A 6 -37.72 30.18 7.73
N ALA A 7 -37.88 31.07 6.75
CA ALA A 7 -36.78 31.86 6.17
C ALA A 7 -35.97 32.79 7.11
N PRO A 8 -36.55 33.50 8.12
CA PRO A 8 -35.82 34.56 8.81
C PRO A 8 -34.62 34.07 9.64
N LEU A 9 -34.65 32.83 10.15
CA LEU A 9 -33.53 32.27 10.92
C LEU A 9 -32.28 32.06 10.05
N ARG A 10 -32.45 31.69 8.78
CA ARG A 10 -31.31 31.59 7.84
C ARG A 10 -30.74 32.98 7.55
N ALA A 11 -31.60 33.96 7.28
CA ALA A 11 -31.18 35.35 7.04
C ALA A 11 -30.41 35.95 8.23
N PHE A 12 -30.80 35.66 9.47
CA PHE A 12 -30.10 36.15 10.66
C PHE A 12 -28.69 35.56 10.81
N GLY A 13 -28.52 34.25 10.64
CA GLY A 13 -27.19 33.62 10.69
C GLY A 13 -26.26 34.04 9.54
N VAL A 14 -26.85 34.29 8.37
CA VAL A 14 -26.20 34.86 7.17
C VAL A 14 -25.69 36.28 7.47
N LEU A 15 -26.54 37.17 8.02
CA LEU A 15 -26.17 38.54 8.36
C LEU A 15 -25.16 38.64 9.53
N ALA A 16 -25.27 37.74 10.52
CA ALA A 16 -24.31 37.67 11.63
C ALA A 16 -22.88 37.30 11.16
N ARG A 17 -22.76 36.42 10.16
CA ARG A 17 -21.48 36.07 9.53
C ARG A 17 -20.89 37.25 8.75
N ALA A 18 -21.72 38.00 8.01
CA ALA A 18 -21.29 39.23 7.34
C ALA A 18 -20.70 40.25 8.33
N LEU A 19 -21.40 40.47 9.44
CA LEU A 19 -20.99 41.40 10.48
C LEU A 19 -19.68 40.97 11.15
N LEU A 20 -19.51 39.68 11.46
CA LEU A 20 -18.27 39.13 12.01
C LEU A 20 -17.09 39.27 11.03
N GLY A 21 -17.29 38.98 9.74
CA GLY A 21 -16.26 39.18 8.71
C GLY A 21 -15.83 40.64 8.59
N LEU A 22 -16.79 41.58 8.61
CA LEU A 22 -16.51 43.02 8.59
C LEU A 22 -15.77 43.49 9.85
N ILE A 23 -16.17 43.03 11.04
CA ILE A 23 -15.49 43.34 12.30
C ILE A 23 -14.05 42.80 12.31
N ALA A 24 -13.84 41.57 11.83
CA ALA A 24 -12.50 40.99 11.69
C ALA A 24 -11.64 41.78 10.70
N LEU A 25 -12.18 42.17 9.54
CA LEU A 25 -11.47 42.95 8.54
C LEU A 25 -11.07 44.34 9.07
N VAL A 26 -11.96 45.03 9.78
CA VAL A 26 -11.66 46.32 10.44
C VAL A 26 -10.64 46.15 11.58
N GLY A 27 -10.74 45.07 12.36
CA GLY A 27 -9.78 44.72 13.41
C GLY A 27 -8.37 44.48 12.88
N LEU A 28 -8.24 43.77 11.76
CA LEU A 28 -6.95 43.50 11.11
C LEU A 28 -6.40 44.74 10.40
N THR A 29 -7.23 45.50 9.68
CA THR A 29 -6.76 46.66 8.89
C THR A 29 -6.48 47.90 9.74
N ALA A 30 -7.25 48.19 10.79
CA ALA A 30 -7.08 49.37 11.63
C ALA A 30 -6.62 49.07 13.07
N GLY A 31 -7.03 47.94 13.65
CA GLY A 31 -6.66 47.54 15.01
C GLY A 31 -5.19 47.13 15.15
N VAL A 32 -4.62 46.42 14.17
CA VAL A 32 -3.21 46.01 14.18
C VAL A 32 -2.26 47.23 14.12
N PRO A 33 -2.42 48.22 13.21
CA PRO A 33 -1.64 49.47 13.26
C PRO A 33 -1.78 50.21 14.57
N TYR A 34 -3.00 50.32 15.12
CA TYR A 34 -3.20 50.98 16.42
C TYR A 34 -2.43 50.27 17.56
N LEU A 35 -2.39 48.94 17.56
CA LEU A 35 -1.62 48.15 18.52
C LEU A 35 -0.10 48.33 18.29
N LEU A 36 0.37 48.28 17.04
CA LEU A 36 1.78 48.50 16.68
C LEU A 36 2.26 49.92 17.03
N ILE A 37 1.40 50.94 16.91
CA ILE A 37 1.70 52.33 17.31
C ILE A 37 1.73 52.47 18.85
N ARG A 38 0.87 51.73 19.56
CA ARG A 38 0.71 51.86 21.02
C ARG A 38 1.69 51.01 21.84
N VAL A 39 2.12 49.88 21.31
CA VAL A 39 2.95 48.87 22.00
C VAL A 39 4.32 48.70 21.34
N GLY A 40 4.39 48.84 20.01
CA GLY A 40 5.63 48.68 19.25
C GLY A 40 6.63 49.80 19.51
N ARG A 41 7.93 49.47 19.36
CA ARG A 41 9.05 50.39 19.61
C ARG A 41 9.91 50.55 18.37
N LEU A 42 9.45 51.38 17.43
CA LEU A 42 10.29 51.82 16.32
C LEU A 42 11.35 52.81 16.85
N PRO A 43 12.65 52.65 16.52
CA PRO A 43 13.67 53.61 16.91
C PRO A 43 13.43 54.96 16.21
N ALA A 44 13.32 56.03 16.99
CA ALA A 44 12.95 57.36 16.49
C ALA A 44 14.00 58.03 15.57
N SER A 45 15.14 57.38 15.35
CA SER A 45 16.17 57.79 14.38
C SER A 45 16.68 56.59 13.58
N LEU A 46 16.22 56.47 12.33
CA LEU A 46 16.93 55.67 11.30
C LEU A 46 18.21 56.39 10.81
N SER A 47 18.44 57.63 11.26
CA SER A 47 19.57 58.50 10.95
C SER A 47 20.58 58.54 12.10
N GLY A 48 21.32 57.44 12.26
CA GLY A 48 22.35 57.28 13.31
C GLY A 48 21.88 56.33 14.44
N SER A 49 22.66 55.32 14.84
CA SER A 49 24.01 54.94 14.40
C SER A 49 24.25 53.43 14.49
N LEU A 50 25.20 52.91 13.70
CA LEU A 50 25.65 51.51 13.77
C LEU A 50 26.21 51.13 15.16
N GLY A 51 26.58 52.10 16.00
CA GLY A 51 27.02 51.86 17.39
C GLY A 51 25.94 51.22 18.28
N ALA A 52 24.66 51.28 17.91
CA ALA A 52 23.59 50.56 18.59
C ALA A 52 23.75 49.03 18.52
N LEU A 53 24.44 48.51 17.49
CA LEU A 53 24.80 47.08 17.37
C LEU A 53 26.02 46.69 18.23
N THR A 54 26.59 47.64 18.97
CA THR A 54 27.80 47.44 19.82
C THR A 54 27.56 47.76 21.29
N GLN A 55 26.32 48.04 21.69
CA GLN A 55 25.92 48.14 23.11
C GLN A 55 25.29 46.82 23.58
N PRO A 56 25.30 46.53 24.90
CA PRO A 56 24.59 45.36 25.44
C PRO A 56 23.10 45.45 25.13
N ASP A 57 22.50 44.36 24.63
CA ASP A 57 21.07 44.35 24.29
C ASP A 57 20.21 44.38 25.57
N ASP A 58 19.40 45.43 25.69
CA ASP A 58 18.42 45.63 26.75
C ASP A 58 17.00 45.18 26.33
N GLY A 59 16.89 44.41 25.25
CA GLY A 59 15.66 43.87 24.67
C GLY A 59 14.92 44.88 23.78
N THR A 60 15.39 46.14 23.73
CA THR A 60 14.76 47.18 22.91
C THR A 60 14.93 46.89 21.41
N LEU A 61 16.06 46.28 21.00
CA LEU A 61 16.32 45.93 19.61
C LEU A 61 15.43 44.77 19.14
N PHE A 62 15.25 43.73 19.98
CA PHE A 62 14.29 42.65 19.70
C PHE A 62 12.86 43.18 19.50
N LEU A 63 12.39 44.06 20.39
CA LEU A 63 11.07 44.69 20.25
C LEU A 63 10.95 45.57 19.00
N ALA A 64 12.03 46.25 18.58
CA ALA A 64 12.05 47.02 17.35
C ALA A 64 11.94 46.14 16.10
N VAL A 65 12.70 45.04 16.04
CA VAL A 65 12.64 44.05 14.95
C VAL A 65 11.25 43.40 14.88
N LEU A 66 10.70 42.97 16.02
CA LEU A 66 9.35 42.39 16.10
C LEU A 66 8.27 43.39 15.66
N THR A 67 8.41 44.68 16.02
CA THR A 67 7.53 45.76 15.54
C THR A 67 7.63 45.92 14.03
N GLY A 68 8.83 45.87 13.46
CA GLY A 68 9.06 45.93 12.00
C GLY A 68 8.44 44.76 11.24
N ILE A 69 8.60 43.53 11.74
CA ILE A 69 7.95 42.33 11.19
C ILE A 69 6.41 42.47 11.24
N GLY A 70 5.87 42.97 12.34
CA GLY A 70 4.43 43.25 12.47
C GLY A 70 3.90 44.24 11.44
N TRP A 71 4.65 45.33 11.17
CA TRP A 71 4.29 46.29 10.11
C TRP A 71 4.37 45.69 8.71
N LEU A 72 5.38 44.87 8.41
CA LEU A 72 5.52 44.19 7.12
C LEU A 72 4.37 43.19 6.89
N ALA A 73 4.04 42.37 7.89
CA ALA A 73 2.93 41.43 7.81
C ALA A 73 1.57 42.14 7.64
N TRP A 74 1.34 43.23 8.36
CA TRP A 74 0.14 44.06 8.19
C TRP A 74 0.06 44.71 6.80
N ALA A 75 1.18 45.26 6.30
CA ALA A 75 1.23 45.89 4.99
C ALA A 75 0.95 44.87 3.87
N ALA A 76 1.54 43.68 3.97
CA ALA A 76 1.29 42.57 3.05
C ALA A 76 -0.19 42.15 3.03
N PHE A 77 -0.80 41.91 4.20
CA PHE A 77 -2.22 41.57 4.29
C PHE A 77 -3.13 42.68 3.75
N THR A 78 -2.87 43.93 4.12
CA THR A 78 -3.67 45.09 3.69
C THR A 78 -3.54 45.34 2.19
N PHE A 79 -2.37 45.09 1.60
CA PHE A 79 -2.16 45.13 0.16
C PHE A 79 -2.98 44.04 -0.57
N SER A 80 -2.95 42.79 -0.08
CA SER A 80 -3.81 41.73 -0.63
C SER A 80 -5.30 42.09 -0.57
N VAL A 81 -5.79 42.59 0.57
CA VAL A 81 -7.18 43.08 0.70
C VAL A 81 -7.50 44.17 -0.31
N LEU A 82 -6.58 45.11 -0.56
CA LEU A 82 -6.79 46.19 -1.52
C LEU A 82 -6.81 45.68 -2.98
N VAL A 83 -5.99 44.69 -3.30
CA VAL A 83 -6.01 44.02 -4.63
C VAL A 83 -7.33 43.28 -4.85
N GLU A 84 -7.81 42.51 -3.86
CA GLU A 84 -9.13 41.85 -3.91
C GLU A 84 -10.28 42.85 -4.10
N VAL A 85 -10.31 43.95 -3.32
CA VAL A 85 -11.35 45.00 -3.43
C VAL A 85 -11.31 45.69 -4.80
N VAL A 86 -10.13 45.95 -5.36
CA VAL A 86 -9.99 46.54 -6.70
C VAL A 86 -10.39 45.55 -7.81
N ALA A 87 -10.12 44.26 -7.64
CA ALA A 87 -10.53 43.21 -8.57
C ALA A 87 -12.06 43.04 -8.59
N LEU A 88 -12.68 42.94 -7.42
CA LEU A 88 -14.14 42.90 -7.25
C LEU A 88 -14.82 44.16 -7.81
N ALA A 89 -14.28 45.35 -7.54
CA ALA A 89 -14.79 46.61 -8.13
C ALA A 89 -14.69 46.65 -9.67
N ARG A 90 -13.77 45.87 -10.26
CA ARG A 90 -13.59 45.70 -11.71
C ARG A 90 -14.30 44.45 -12.28
N ARG A 91 -15.01 43.68 -11.45
CA ARG A 91 -15.64 42.39 -11.81
C ARG A 91 -14.67 41.40 -12.45
N ARG A 92 -13.48 41.23 -11.86
CA ARG A 92 -12.49 40.21 -12.26
C ARG A 92 -11.94 39.52 -11.02
N SER A 93 -11.40 38.31 -11.19
CA SER A 93 -10.57 37.65 -10.18
C SER A 93 -9.32 38.47 -9.88
N ALA A 94 -8.83 38.41 -8.65
CA ALA A 94 -7.59 39.07 -8.26
C ALA A 94 -6.37 38.27 -8.75
N PRO A 95 -5.36 38.92 -9.35
CA PRO A 95 -4.12 38.23 -9.74
C PRO A 95 -3.40 37.71 -8.51
N ARG A 96 -2.95 36.45 -8.52
CA ARG A 96 -2.24 35.82 -7.39
C ARG A 96 -0.83 36.40 -7.28
N ILE A 97 -0.46 36.98 -6.14
CA ILE A 97 0.86 37.59 -5.96
C ILE A 97 1.84 36.56 -5.38
N ARG A 98 2.88 36.22 -6.15
CA ARG A 98 3.90 35.22 -5.80
C ARG A 98 4.56 35.57 -4.46
N GLY A 99 4.43 34.67 -3.48
CA GLY A 99 4.88 34.87 -2.09
C GLY A 99 3.80 35.35 -1.10
N LEU A 100 2.61 35.75 -1.54
CA LEU A 100 1.51 36.23 -0.68
C LEU A 100 0.25 35.34 -0.68
N GLY A 101 0.24 34.23 -1.43
CA GLY A 101 -0.96 33.41 -1.69
C GLY A 101 -1.79 33.04 -0.45
N GLY A 102 -1.17 32.65 0.67
CA GLY A 102 -1.90 32.34 1.92
C GLY A 102 -2.61 33.55 2.54
N LEU A 103 -1.98 34.74 2.52
CA LEU A 103 -2.61 35.99 2.98
C LEU A 103 -3.68 36.47 1.99
N GLN A 104 -3.49 36.23 0.70
CA GLN A 104 -4.46 36.57 -0.34
C GLN A 104 -5.72 35.68 -0.28
N SER A 105 -5.57 34.37 -0.01
CA SER A 105 -6.69 33.45 0.23
C SER A 105 -7.53 33.85 1.46
N LEU A 106 -6.88 34.27 2.56
CA LEU A 106 -7.59 34.81 3.73
C LEU A 106 -8.28 36.15 3.44
N ALA A 107 -7.68 37.00 2.60
CA ALA A 107 -8.28 38.26 2.17
C ALA A 107 -9.50 38.04 1.25
N SER A 108 -9.41 37.15 0.26
CA SER A 108 -10.50 36.87 -0.68
C SER A 108 -11.69 36.20 0.03
N LEU A 109 -11.43 35.29 0.97
CA LEU A 109 -12.48 34.68 1.80
C LEU A 109 -13.21 35.71 2.68
N LEU A 110 -12.48 36.65 3.30
CA LEU A 110 -13.08 37.75 4.08
C LEU A 110 -13.90 38.71 3.21
N VAL A 111 -13.33 39.20 2.11
CA VAL A 111 -13.98 40.23 1.27
C VAL A 111 -15.12 39.62 0.44
N GLY A 112 -14.91 38.46 -0.18
CA GLY A 112 -15.95 37.73 -0.92
C GLY A 112 -17.11 37.32 0.00
N GLY A 113 -16.82 36.89 1.22
CA GLY A 113 -17.81 36.65 2.26
C GLY A 113 -18.66 37.88 2.57
N ILE A 114 -18.07 39.07 2.69
CA ILE A 114 -18.82 40.32 2.91
C ILE A 114 -19.69 40.69 1.69
N VAL A 115 -19.16 40.56 0.47
CA VAL A 115 -19.86 40.96 -0.77
C VAL A 115 -21.07 40.07 -1.08
N LEU A 116 -20.96 38.75 -0.90
CA LEU A 116 -22.06 37.80 -1.12
C LEU A 116 -23.26 37.97 -0.17
N LEU A 117 -23.14 38.82 0.86
CA LEU A 117 -24.12 38.97 1.93
C LEU A 117 -24.87 40.31 1.90
N VAL A 118 -24.70 41.13 0.84
CA VAL A 118 -25.41 42.40 0.64
C VAL A 118 -26.64 42.21 -0.26
N PRO A 119 -27.88 42.41 0.24
CA PRO A 119 -29.08 42.34 -0.59
C PRO A 119 -29.21 43.60 -1.46
N THR A 120 -29.02 43.48 -2.77
CA THR A 120 -29.20 44.60 -3.71
C THR A 120 -30.68 44.94 -3.91
N ALA A 121 -31.19 45.86 -3.09
CA ALA A 121 -32.54 46.43 -3.23
C ALA A 121 -32.67 47.36 -4.46
N ALA A 122 -32.60 46.78 -5.66
CA ALA A 122 -32.46 47.51 -6.92
C ALA A 122 -33.24 46.87 -8.12
N SER A 123 -34.42 46.30 -7.88
CA SER A 123 -35.36 45.90 -8.95
C SER A 123 -36.80 45.78 -8.42
N ALA A 124 -37.47 46.92 -8.26
CA ALA A 124 -38.88 47.01 -7.86
C ALA A 124 -39.54 48.30 -8.40
N ALA A 125 -39.68 48.40 -9.73
CA ALA A 125 -40.12 49.64 -10.39
C ALA A 125 -40.98 49.46 -11.66
N THR A 126 -41.87 48.45 -11.68
CA THR A 126 -43.00 48.37 -12.64
C THR A 126 -44.23 47.76 -11.97
N SER A 127 -45.43 48.14 -12.42
CA SER A 127 -46.68 48.00 -11.66
C SER A 127 -47.70 47.06 -12.32
N GLY A 128 -48.40 46.24 -11.53
CA GLY A 128 -49.51 45.37 -11.98
C GLY A 128 -50.12 44.60 -10.80
N PRO A 129 -51.43 44.72 -10.47
CA PRO A 129 -51.98 44.25 -9.18
C PRO A 129 -53.02 43.12 -9.27
N ALA A 130 -53.61 42.80 -8.10
CA ALA A 130 -54.84 42.02 -7.84
C ALA A 130 -54.63 40.49 -7.55
N VAL A 131 -55.35 39.82 -6.63
CA VAL A 131 -56.40 40.27 -5.68
C VAL A 131 -56.66 39.26 -4.52
N VAL A 132 -57.05 39.74 -3.32
CA VAL A 132 -57.84 39.05 -2.24
C VAL A 132 -57.24 37.80 -1.52
N ALA A 133 -57.52 37.48 -0.23
CA ALA A 133 -57.82 38.25 1.01
C ALA A 133 -57.88 37.29 2.24
N THR A 134 -58.02 37.83 3.47
CA THR A 134 -58.73 37.22 4.63
C THR A 134 -58.06 36.02 5.36
N ALA A 135 -58.03 35.89 6.71
CA ALA A 135 -58.16 36.86 7.81
C ALA A 135 -57.71 36.25 9.17
N VAL A 136 -57.16 37.10 10.06
CA VAL A 136 -57.42 37.24 11.51
C VAL A 136 -57.67 35.99 12.39
N HIS A 137 -56.79 35.74 13.38
CA HIS A 137 -57.12 36.00 14.80
C HIS A 137 -55.89 36.03 15.74
N THR A 138 -56.01 36.81 16.84
CA THR A 138 -54.95 37.07 17.83
C THR A 138 -55.44 36.86 19.27
N VAL A 139 -54.73 36.03 20.04
CA VAL A 139 -54.59 36.01 21.53
C VAL A 139 -53.27 35.26 21.82
N GLY A 140 -52.40 35.58 22.77
CA GLY A 140 -52.31 36.73 23.68
C GLY A 140 -51.11 36.57 24.65
N GLU A 141 -50.68 37.68 25.22
CA GLU A 141 -49.93 37.93 26.48
C GLU A 141 -49.51 36.75 27.41
N ASN A 142 -48.40 36.81 28.18
CA ASN A 142 -47.57 37.96 28.58
C ASN A 142 -46.13 37.60 29.06
N SER A 143 -45.30 38.65 29.21
CA SER A 143 -44.19 38.90 30.17
C SER A 143 -44.11 38.02 31.44
N ALA A 144 -42.99 37.77 32.16
CA ALA A 144 -41.52 38.01 32.09
C ALA A 144 -40.88 37.23 33.29
N GLY A 145 -39.58 37.20 33.64
CA GLY A 145 -38.32 37.85 33.21
C GLY A 145 -37.18 37.68 34.27
N ALA A 146 -36.05 38.38 34.10
CA ALA A 146 -34.91 38.56 35.04
C ALA A 146 -33.95 37.38 35.37
N THR A 147 -32.65 37.70 35.35
CA THR A 147 -31.47 37.00 35.93
C THR A 147 -30.99 37.79 37.18
N PRO A 148 -29.87 37.45 37.89
CA PRO A 148 -29.13 36.19 38.07
C PRO A 148 -28.86 35.85 39.57
N SER A 149 -28.24 34.69 39.89
CA SER A 149 -27.16 34.52 40.90
C SER A 149 -26.76 33.05 41.11
N ALA A 150 -25.59 32.80 41.72
CA ALA A 150 -25.04 31.48 41.99
C ALA A 150 -25.05 31.11 43.49
N GLN A 151 -25.11 29.81 43.81
CA GLN A 151 -24.79 29.24 45.13
C GLN A 151 -24.10 27.87 44.98
N THR A 152 -23.51 27.36 46.06
CA THR A 152 -22.72 26.11 46.09
C THR A 152 -23.05 25.30 47.34
N HIS A 153 -23.57 24.07 47.19
CA HIS A 153 -23.13 22.85 47.90
C HIS A 153 -24.15 21.69 47.84
N ALA A 154 -23.58 20.47 47.75
CA ALA A 154 -24.10 19.18 48.23
C ALA A 154 -25.31 18.51 47.54
N PRO A 155 -25.35 17.15 47.49
CA PRO A 155 -26.38 16.35 46.79
C PRO A 155 -27.59 16.06 47.71
N PRO A 156 -28.80 15.80 47.16
CA PRO A 156 -29.09 14.47 46.57
C PRO A 156 -29.99 14.49 45.32
N GLY A 157 -30.03 13.37 44.58
CA GLY A 157 -30.98 13.17 43.49
C GLY A 157 -30.68 11.98 42.58
N GLN A 158 -31.01 10.76 43.02
CA GLN A 158 -31.06 9.61 42.11
C GLN A 158 -32.20 9.81 41.11
N THR A 159 -31.86 10.33 39.93
CA THR A 159 -32.72 10.20 38.75
C THR A 159 -32.35 8.89 38.06
N SER A 160 -33.31 7.97 37.96
CA SER A 160 -33.14 6.73 37.20
C SER A 160 -33.16 7.04 35.70
N GLY A 161 -32.06 7.62 35.20
CA GLY A 161 -31.83 7.88 33.78
C GLY A 161 -31.99 6.58 32.98
N ARG A 162 -32.62 6.68 31.81
CA ARG A 162 -32.90 5.53 30.97
C ARG A 162 -31.59 4.94 30.47
N GLN A 163 -31.33 3.67 30.77
CA GLN A 163 -30.10 3.01 30.33
C GLN A 163 -30.29 2.38 28.95
N HIS A 164 -29.30 2.59 28.09
CA HIS A 164 -29.15 1.90 26.79
C HIS A 164 -27.89 1.05 26.82
N THR A 165 -27.99 -0.24 26.48
CA THR A 165 -26.82 -1.11 26.35
C THR A 165 -26.49 -1.27 24.88
N VAL A 166 -25.27 -0.86 24.50
CA VAL A 166 -24.79 -0.82 23.11
C VAL A 166 -24.86 -2.21 22.49
N ALA A 167 -25.74 -2.40 21.49
CA ALA A 167 -26.06 -3.71 20.94
C ALA A 167 -25.07 -4.16 19.85
N THR A 168 -24.50 -3.19 19.15
CA THR A 168 -23.60 -3.35 18.00
C THR A 168 -22.37 -2.45 18.16
N SER A 169 -21.21 -2.91 17.72
CA SER A 169 -19.96 -2.12 17.72
C SER A 169 -19.91 -1.08 16.59
N THR A 170 -21.07 -0.57 16.19
CA THR A 170 -21.29 0.36 15.07
C THR A 170 -22.27 1.49 15.45
N GLU A 171 -22.78 1.51 16.68
CA GLU A 171 -23.56 2.64 17.22
C GLU A 171 -22.63 3.82 17.52
N LEU A 172 -22.96 5.02 17.02
CA LEU A 172 -22.27 6.26 17.36
C LEU A 172 -22.98 7.01 18.50
N PRO A 173 -22.25 7.83 19.30
CA PRO A 173 -22.86 8.73 20.28
C PRO A 173 -23.91 9.69 19.66
N TRP A 174 -23.70 10.06 18.40
CA TRP A 174 -24.60 10.89 17.60
C TRP A 174 -25.94 10.20 17.32
N ASP A 175 -25.92 8.93 16.91
CA ASP A 175 -27.12 8.18 16.55
C ASP A 175 -28.02 7.99 17.79
N LEU A 176 -27.43 7.68 18.95
CA LEU A 176 -28.16 7.59 20.22
C LEU A 176 -28.78 8.93 20.62
N ALA A 177 -28.10 10.06 20.38
CA ALA A 177 -28.69 11.38 20.60
C ALA A 177 -29.81 11.70 19.61
N GLU A 178 -29.74 11.25 18.36
CA GLU A 178 -30.82 11.45 17.39
C GLU A 178 -32.03 10.53 17.64
N GLU A 179 -31.81 9.29 18.12
CA GLU A 179 -32.87 8.34 18.49
C GLU A 179 -33.59 8.69 19.79
N TYR A 180 -32.84 9.07 20.84
CA TYR A 180 -33.38 9.28 22.19
C TYR A 180 -33.62 10.76 22.58
N LEU A 181 -32.89 11.71 21.98
CA LEU A 181 -33.02 13.15 22.27
C LEU A 181 -33.53 13.98 21.07
N GLY A 182 -33.64 13.37 19.88
CA GLY A 182 -34.21 13.99 18.68
C GLY A 182 -33.32 15.00 17.94
N ASP A 183 -32.09 15.22 18.43
CA ASP A 183 -31.04 16.02 17.80
C ASP A 183 -29.68 15.39 18.12
N GLY A 184 -29.01 14.81 17.11
CA GLY A 184 -27.73 14.13 17.29
C GLY A 184 -26.63 15.01 17.89
N LYS A 185 -26.73 16.35 17.79
CA LYS A 185 -25.78 17.28 18.42
C LYS A 185 -25.78 17.21 19.95
N ARG A 186 -26.83 16.63 20.54
CA ARG A 186 -26.96 16.42 21.98
C ARG A 186 -26.20 15.21 22.51
N TRP A 187 -25.35 14.56 21.71
CA TRP A 187 -24.43 13.51 22.19
C TRP A 187 -23.57 13.99 23.37
N LYS A 188 -23.28 15.28 23.43
CA LYS A 188 -22.54 15.91 24.54
C LYS A 188 -23.29 15.87 25.87
N ASP A 189 -24.63 15.90 25.85
CA ASP A 189 -25.46 15.74 27.05
C ASP A 189 -25.38 14.31 27.58
N ILE A 190 -25.23 13.32 26.68
CA ILE A 190 -25.02 11.91 27.01
C ILE A 190 -23.57 11.71 27.53
N ALA A 191 -22.58 12.30 26.86
CA ALA A 191 -21.17 12.22 27.27
C ALA A 191 -20.94 12.84 28.65
N ALA A 192 -21.58 13.97 28.97
CA ALA A 192 -21.52 14.60 30.29
C ALA A 192 -22.10 13.74 31.43
N LEU A 193 -22.83 12.66 31.12
CA LEU A 193 -23.38 11.71 32.08
C LEU A 193 -22.62 10.37 32.14
N ASN A 194 -21.64 10.14 31.25
CA ASN A 194 -20.97 8.84 31.10
C ASN A 194 -19.46 9.01 30.85
N ASP A 195 -18.65 8.55 31.80
CA ASP A 195 -17.18 8.60 31.72
C ASP A 195 -16.63 7.49 30.80
N ILE A 196 -16.92 7.62 29.50
CA ILE A 196 -16.55 6.68 28.43
C ILE A 196 -15.75 7.47 27.37
N PRO A 197 -14.47 7.16 27.11
CA PRO A 197 -13.63 7.95 26.21
C PRO A 197 -14.19 8.16 24.79
N GLN A 198 -14.84 7.14 24.21
CA GLN A 198 -15.44 7.18 22.88
C GLN A 198 -16.64 8.15 22.82
N LEU A 199 -17.40 8.28 23.91
CA LEU A 199 -18.48 9.27 24.05
C LEU A 199 -17.95 10.71 24.12
N THR A 200 -16.74 10.91 24.64
CA THR A 200 -16.11 12.23 24.74
C THR A 200 -15.57 12.73 23.39
N ALA A 201 -15.13 11.82 22.52
CA ALA A 201 -14.70 12.15 21.16
C ALA A 201 -15.89 12.49 20.25
N GLY A 202 -16.96 11.68 20.30
CA GLY A 202 -18.23 11.92 19.60
C GLY A 202 -18.26 11.47 18.13
N ASP A 203 -17.13 11.07 17.57
CA ASP A 203 -16.92 10.54 16.22
C ASP A 203 -16.54 9.05 16.18
N GLN A 204 -16.36 8.41 17.34
CA GLN A 204 -15.95 7.01 17.48
C GLN A 204 -17.12 6.09 17.83
N TYR A 205 -17.09 4.86 17.29
CA TYR A 205 -18.07 3.82 17.62
C TYR A 205 -17.99 3.39 19.09
N LEU A 206 -19.15 3.06 19.64
CA LEU A 206 -19.28 2.67 21.04
C LEU A 206 -18.91 1.20 21.26
N PRO A 207 -18.21 0.84 22.36
CA PRO A 207 -17.88 -0.54 22.64
C PRO A 207 -19.15 -1.36 22.96
N LYS A 208 -19.35 -2.46 22.22
CA LYS A 208 -20.51 -3.34 22.38
C LYS A 208 -20.62 -3.89 23.81
N GLY A 209 -21.83 -3.87 24.37
CA GLY A 209 -22.14 -4.33 25.72
C GLY A 209 -21.92 -3.29 26.82
N VAL A 210 -21.41 -2.10 26.51
CA VAL A 210 -21.35 -0.99 27.47
C VAL A 210 -22.74 -0.39 27.68
N THR A 211 -23.06 -0.06 28.93
CA THR A 211 -24.34 0.55 29.31
C THR A 211 -24.18 2.05 29.52
N ILE A 212 -24.98 2.83 28.80
CA ILE A 212 -24.96 4.29 28.73
C ILE A 212 -26.20 4.84 29.45
N VAL A 213 -25.99 5.76 30.38
CA VAL A 213 -27.04 6.50 31.10
C VAL A 213 -27.49 7.68 30.26
N LEU A 214 -28.73 7.67 29.78
CA LEU A 214 -29.29 8.78 29.00
C LEU A 214 -29.83 9.91 29.91
N PRO A 215 -29.86 11.17 29.42
CA PRO A 215 -30.52 12.29 30.09
C PRO A 215 -31.99 12.01 30.48
N PRO A 216 -32.53 12.68 31.51
CA PRO A 216 -33.90 12.42 32.00
C PRO A 216 -35.01 12.81 31.01
N ASP A 217 -34.70 13.61 29.98
CA ASP A 217 -35.57 13.96 28.86
C ASP A 217 -35.47 12.97 27.67
N ALA A 218 -34.74 11.85 27.82
CA ALA A 218 -34.60 10.82 26.80
C ALA A 218 -35.89 10.05 26.54
N HIS A 219 -36.49 10.30 25.37
CA HIS A 219 -37.75 9.70 24.94
C HIS A 219 -37.53 8.91 23.64
N ALA A 220 -37.33 7.60 23.77
CA ALA A 220 -37.26 6.68 22.64
C ALA A 220 -38.44 6.89 21.68
N ARG A 221 -38.14 7.25 20.43
CA ARG A 221 -39.13 7.52 19.39
C ARG A 221 -39.97 6.25 19.14
N PRO A 222 -41.31 6.29 19.19
CA PRO A 222 -42.12 5.11 18.88
C PRO A 222 -41.82 4.62 17.46
N GLN A 223 -41.43 3.36 17.31
CA GLN A 223 -41.18 2.77 15.99
C GLN A 223 -42.47 2.82 15.16
N ALA A 224 -42.41 3.49 14.02
CA ALA A 224 -43.50 3.52 13.06
C ALA A 224 -43.56 2.18 12.32
N THR A 225 -44.32 1.23 12.87
CA THR A 225 -44.50 -0.13 12.33
C THR A 225 -45.01 -0.11 10.89
N ARG A 226 -44.10 -0.18 9.91
CA ARG A 226 -44.43 -0.44 8.50
C ARG A 226 -44.68 -1.92 8.26
N ALA A 227 -45.70 -2.43 8.92
CA ALA A 227 -46.32 -3.72 8.64
C ALA A 227 -47.85 -3.57 8.69
N SER A 228 -48.46 -3.54 7.51
CA SER A 228 -49.87 -3.86 7.25
C SER A 228 -50.96 -3.13 8.05
N SER A 229 -51.48 -2.03 7.49
CA SER A 229 -52.82 -1.51 7.83
C SER A 229 -53.71 -1.36 6.59
N GLU A 230 -54.10 -2.49 6.00
CA GLU A 230 -55.26 -2.59 5.13
C GLU A 230 -56.06 -3.87 5.48
N ALA A 231 -57.32 -3.92 5.07
CA ALA A 231 -58.28 -5.01 5.29
C ALA A 231 -58.72 -5.32 6.75
N ARG A 232 -59.62 -4.48 7.30
CA ARG A 232 -60.79 -4.79 8.18
C ARG A 232 -61.51 -3.47 8.54
N GLN A 233 -62.85 -3.32 8.56
CA GLN A 233 -63.98 -4.23 8.30
C GLN A 233 -65.06 -3.56 7.43
N SER A 234 -65.88 -4.36 6.75
CA SER A 234 -67.16 -3.93 6.14
C SER A 234 -68.32 -3.98 7.15
N PRO A 235 -69.44 -3.28 6.87
CA PRO A 235 -70.75 -3.85 7.16
C PRO A 235 -71.79 -3.74 6.01
N ALA A 236 -72.53 -4.83 5.81
CA ALA A 236 -73.91 -4.98 5.31
C ALA A 236 -74.51 -4.09 4.17
N GLY A 237 -75.13 -4.74 3.17
CA GLY A 237 -76.29 -4.18 2.43
C GLY A 237 -76.28 -4.33 0.89
N PRO A 238 -77.08 -5.23 0.30
CA PRO A 238 -77.39 -5.27 -1.15
C PRO A 238 -78.69 -4.46 -1.46
N PRO A 239 -79.23 -4.36 -2.71
CA PRO A 239 -78.91 -5.11 -3.95
C PRO A 239 -78.85 -4.27 -5.26
N GLN A 240 -78.83 -4.99 -6.41
CA GLN A 240 -79.28 -4.63 -7.77
C GLN A 240 -78.23 -4.41 -8.89
N GLN A 241 -78.14 -5.45 -9.73
CA GLN A 241 -77.89 -5.49 -11.20
C GLN A 241 -78.78 -4.51 -12.01
N PRO A 242 -78.61 -4.30 -13.34
CA PRO A 242 -78.00 -5.21 -14.34
C PRO A 242 -77.13 -4.54 -15.45
N THR A 243 -76.86 -5.32 -16.52
CA THR A 243 -76.44 -4.92 -17.89
C THR A 243 -75.02 -4.36 -18.09
N ASP A 244 -74.25 -4.74 -19.12
CA ASP A 244 -74.57 -5.67 -20.22
C ASP A 244 -73.36 -6.39 -20.87
N ALA A 245 -73.68 -7.48 -21.58
CA ALA A 245 -72.97 -8.15 -22.70
C ALA A 245 -71.44 -8.41 -22.61
N GLN A 246 -70.94 -9.66 -22.49
CA GLN A 246 -70.94 -10.79 -23.48
C GLN A 246 -69.86 -10.66 -24.59
N HIS A 247 -69.15 -11.71 -25.04
CA HIS A 247 -69.38 -13.17 -24.92
C HIS A 247 -68.07 -14.03 -25.08
N ARG A 248 -67.95 -15.07 -24.24
CA ARG A 248 -67.52 -16.49 -24.50
C ARG A 248 -66.09 -16.90 -24.87
N ASP A 249 -65.60 -18.07 -24.40
CA ASP A 249 -65.95 -18.89 -23.20
C ASP A 249 -64.63 -19.41 -22.54
N GLU A 250 -64.14 -20.67 -22.46
CA GLU A 250 -64.57 -22.06 -22.77
C GLU A 250 -63.46 -22.99 -22.14
N GLU A 251 -63.66 -24.04 -21.32
CA GLU A 251 -64.84 -24.59 -20.60
C GLU A 251 -64.39 -25.45 -19.37
N GLU A 252 -64.82 -25.07 -18.14
CA GLU A 252 -65.05 -25.87 -16.89
C GLU A 252 -63.91 -26.62 -16.10
N VAL A 253 -63.89 -26.80 -14.75
CA VAL A 253 -64.86 -26.88 -13.59
C VAL A 253 -65.38 -28.32 -13.33
N GLU A 254 -65.57 -28.91 -12.12
CA GLU A 254 -65.13 -28.68 -10.71
C GLU A 254 -65.38 -29.99 -9.87
N ALA A 255 -65.23 -29.91 -8.52
CA ALA A 255 -65.97 -30.70 -7.50
C ALA A 255 -65.53 -32.18 -7.22
N GLU A 256 -65.68 -32.77 -6.02
CA GLU A 256 -66.05 -32.27 -4.68
C GLU A 256 -65.58 -33.24 -3.56
N GLY A 257 -65.63 -32.83 -2.27
CA GLY A 257 -65.98 -33.76 -1.17
C GLY A 257 -65.03 -33.97 0.04
N GLY A 258 -65.55 -33.75 1.26
CA GLY A 258 -65.63 -34.86 2.24
C GLY A 258 -64.63 -35.01 3.41
N LEU A 259 -64.82 -34.23 4.48
CA LEU A 259 -64.56 -34.51 5.92
C LEU A 259 -63.57 -35.62 6.41
N GLN A 260 -62.57 -35.15 7.18
CA GLN A 260 -62.11 -35.61 8.52
C GLN A 260 -62.08 -37.11 8.94
N ALA A 261 -60.88 -37.54 9.37
CA ALA A 261 -60.68 -38.34 10.60
C ALA A 261 -59.35 -37.92 11.27
N GLN A 262 -59.21 -38.09 12.59
CA GLN A 262 -58.05 -37.61 13.37
C GLN A 262 -57.21 -38.75 13.96
N SER A 263 -55.89 -38.56 14.02
CA SER A 263 -55.03 -39.11 15.09
C SER A 263 -53.76 -38.27 15.22
N ALA A 264 -53.17 -38.22 16.42
CA ALA A 264 -52.14 -37.24 16.78
C ALA A 264 -50.70 -37.78 16.63
N GLY A 265 -49.81 -36.93 16.09
CA GLY A 265 -48.37 -37.16 16.03
C GLY A 265 -47.64 -35.86 15.68
N ALA A 266 -46.71 -35.42 16.52
CA ALA A 266 -46.15 -34.07 16.45
C ALA A 266 -45.11 -33.92 15.32
N LYS A 267 -45.54 -33.43 14.15
CA LYS A 267 -44.62 -32.89 13.13
C LYS A 267 -44.00 -31.58 13.63
N ARG A 268 -42.76 -31.63 14.14
CA ARG A 268 -41.91 -30.43 14.21
C ARG A 268 -41.63 -29.96 12.77
N THR A 269 -42.08 -28.75 12.45
CA THR A 269 -41.79 -28.09 11.17
C THR A 269 -40.34 -27.60 11.14
N ALA A 270 -39.67 -27.70 9.98
CA ALA A 270 -38.37 -27.07 9.79
C ALA A 270 -38.47 -25.55 10.00
N GLN A 271 -37.58 -24.99 10.81
CA GLN A 271 -37.59 -23.57 11.16
C GLN A 271 -36.88 -22.79 10.06
N VAL A 272 -37.53 -21.76 9.51
CA VAL A 272 -36.96 -20.97 8.40
C VAL A 272 -36.59 -19.59 8.90
N ARG A 273 -35.28 -19.33 8.95
CA ARG A 273 -34.69 -18.04 9.31
C ARG A 273 -34.60 -17.16 8.07
N VAL A 274 -34.89 -15.86 8.21
CA VAL A 274 -34.61 -14.86 7.16
C VAL A 274 -33.27 -14.21 7.48
N VAL A 275 -32.41 -14.09 6.47
CA VAL A 275 -31.07 -13.48 6.56
C VAL A 275 -31.20 -11.97 6.81
N ALA A 276 -30.50 -11.46 7.82
CA ALA A 276 -30.34 -10.03 8.10
C ALA A 276 -29.00 -9.49 7.55
N ARG A 277 -28.84 -8.16 7.54
CA ARG A 277 -27.57 -7.51 7.13
C ARG A 277 -26.50 -7.78 8.18
N GLY A 278 -25.49 -8.58 7.82
CA GLY A 278 -24.40 -9.00 8.71
C GLY A 278 -24.54 -10.43 9.27
N ASP A 279 -25.60 -11.16 8.92
CA ASP A 279 -25.68 -12.60 9.19
C ASP A 279 -24.71 -13.37 8.27
N SER A 280 -24.10 -14.46 8.77
CA SER A 280 -23.37 -15.47 8.00
C SER A 280 -23.97 -16.87 8.28
N LEU A 281 -23.74 -17.87 7.42
CA LEU A 281 -24.29 -19.22 7.67
C LEU A 281 -23.73 -19.86 8.95
N SER A 282 -22.47 -19.59 9.29
CA SER A 282 -21.84 -20.02 10.55
C SER A 282 -22.39 -19.26 11.76
N GLY A 283 -22.67 -17.96 11.62
CA GLY A 283 -23.35 -17.16 12.64
C GLY A 283 -24.79 -17.63 12.91
N ILE A 284 -25.55 -17.93 11.85
CA ILE A 284 -26.91 -18.48 11.95
C ILE A 284 -26.87 -19.89 12.57
N ALA A 285 -25.94 -20.77 12.16
CA ALA A 285 -25.78 -22.10 12.78
C ALA A 285 -25.42 -22.00 14.27
N GLN A 286 -24.52 -21.08 14.65
CA GLN A 286 -24.13 -20.87 16.04
C GLN A 286 -25.29 -20.34 16.90
N GLN A 287 -26.19 -19.53 16.34
CA GLN A 287 -27.37 -18.99 17.03
C GLN A 287 -28.55 -19.98 17.09
N GLU A 288 -28.86 -20.66 15.99
CA GLU A 288 -30.10 -21.44 15.82
C GLU A 288 -29.89 -22.96 16.05
N THR A 289 -28.64 -23.46 16.01
CA THR A 289 -28.31 -24.86 16.36
C THR A 289 -27.28 -25.01 17.49
N GLY A 290 -26.76 -23.90 18.03
CA GLY A 290 -25.79 -23.89 19.14
C GLY A 290 -24.35 -24.27 18.78
N ASP A 291 -24.07 -24.58 17.51
CA ASP A 291 -22.75 -24.98 16.99
C ASP A 291 -22.60 -24.47 15.55
N GLY A 292 -21.71 -23.50 15.37
CA GLY A 292 -21.40 -22.87 14.09
C GLY A 292 -20.88 -23.82 13.02
N ALA A 293 -20.32 -24.97 13.38
CA ALA A 293 -19.84 -25.97 12.41
C ALA A 293 -20.98 -26.69 11.66
N ASN A 294 -22.25 -26.52 12.07
CA ASN A 294 -23.39 -27.06 11.35
C ASN A 294 -23.81 -26.25 10.10
N TRP A 295 -23.12 -25.15 9.79
CA TRP A 295 -23.44 -24.32 8.62
C TRP A 295 -23.60 -25.08 7.28
N PRO A 296 -22.87 -26.18 6.97
CA PRO A 296 -23.07 -26.90 5.71
C PRO A 296 -24.44 -27.60 5.64
N LYS A 297 -25.00 -28.00 6.79
CA LYS A 297 -26.33 -28.61 6.89
C LYS A 297 -27.44 -27.57 6.66
N LEU A 298 -27.22 -26.34 7.13
CA LEU A 298 -28.10 -25.21 6.84
C LEU A 298 -28.00 -24.80 5.36
N TYR A 299 -26.79 -24.79 4.78
CA TYR A 299 -26.56 -24.51 3.36
C TYR A 299 -27.36 -25.46 2.47
N GLU A 300 -27.12 -26.78 2.57
CA GLU A 300 -27.81 -27.78 1.74
C GLU A 300 -29.34 -27.76 1.91
N ALA A 301 -29.84 -27.54 3.13
CA ALA A 301 -31.27 -27.38 3.39
C ALA A 301 -31.90 -26.10 2.78
N SER A 302 -31.07 -25.17 2.26
CA SER A 302 -31.49 -23.83 1.81
C SER A 302 -31.31 -23.57 0.31
N ARG A 303 -30.84 -24.55 -0.47
CA ARG A 303 -30.61 -24.46 -1.95
C ARG A 303 -31.89 -24.40 -2.80
N GLY A 304 -33.05 -24.26 -2.15
CA GLY A 304 -34.35 -24.10 -2.79
C GLY A 304 -34.54 -22.75 -3.50
N ALA A 305 -35.74 -22.54 -4.04
CA ALA A 305 -36.12 -21.25 -4.61
C ALA A 305 -36.26 -20.19 -3.50
N GLN A 306 -35.65 -19.03 -3.72
CA GLN A 306 -35.63 -17.92 -2.76
C GLN A 306 -36.77 -16.92 -3.06
N PRO A 307 -37.31 -16.21 -2.05
CA PRO A 307 -38.48 -15.37 -2.23
C PRO A 307 -38.17 -14.06 -2.97
N HIS A 308 -39.22 -13.39 -3.47
CA HIS A 308 -39.14 -12.05 -4.09
C HIS A 308 -38.15 -11.92 -5.28
N GLY A 309 -37.86 -13.00 -5.99
CA GLY A 309 -36.94 -13.00 -7.14
C GLY A 309 -35.45 -12.97 -6.76
N LEU A 310 -35.12 -13.13 -5.47
CA LEU A 310 -33.72 -13.25 -5.04
C LEU A 310 -33.07 -14.51 -5.66
N PRO A 311 -31.76 -14.45 -6.01
CA PRO A 311 -31.05 -15.60 -6.54
C PRO A 311 -31.02 -16.75 -5.53
N ARG A 312 -30.89 -17.98 -6.03
CA ARG A 312 -30.66 -19.16 -5.18
C ARG A 312 -29.30 -19.06 -4.50
N ILE A 313 -29.24 -19.56 -3.27
CA ILE A 313 -27.96 -19.69 -2.55
C ILE A 313 -27.15 -20.79 -3.26
N THR A 314 -26.03 -20.37 -3.83
CA THR A 314 -25.15 -21.12 -4.74
C THR A 314 -23.69 -21.09 -4.31
N ASP A 315 -23.36 -20.08 -3.52
CA ASP A 315 -22.14 -19.88 -2.74
C ASP A 315 -22.57 -19.87 -1.25
N PRO A 316 -21.95 -20.66 -0.36
CA PRO A 316 -22.29 -20.68 1.06
C PRO A 316 -21.83 -19.42 1.83
N ASP A 317 -20.78 -18.73 1.37
CA ASP A 317 -20.23 -17.56 2.05
C ASP A 317 -20.98 -16.28 1.66
N LEU A 318 -21.65 -16.26 0.49
CA LEU A 318 -22.47 -15.13 0.01
C LEU A 318 -23.98 -15.33 0.22
N ILE A 319 -24.46 -15.05 1.45
CA ILE A 319 -25.89 -14.91 1.73
C ILE A 319 -26.35 -13.44 1.70
N ARG A 320 -27.54 -13.20 1.12
CA ARG A 320 -28.11 -11.85 0.93
C ARG A 320 -29.28 -11.60 1.87
N PRO A 321 -29.43 -10.40 2.45
CA PRO A 321 -30.58 -10.06 3.30
C PRO A 321 -31.92 -10.33 2.60
N GLY A 322 -32.86 -10.94 3.32
CA GLY A 322 -34.15 -11.37 2.77
C GLY A 322 -34.18 -12.78 2.18
N GLN A 323 -33.04 -13.44 1.93
CA GLN A 323 -33.01 -14.88 1.65
C GLN A 323 -33.46 -15.69 2.88
N ARG A 324 -33.89 -16.93 2.64
CA ARG A 324 -34.40 -17.87 3.62
C ARG A 324 -33.44 -19.03 3.82
N ILE A 325 -33.01 -19.24 5.05
CA ILE A 325 -32.21 -20.36 5.51
C ILE A 325 -33.11 -21.36 6.24
N THR A 326 -33.14 -22.61 5.78
CA THR A 326 -33.82 -23.70 6.46
C THR A 326 -32.92 -24.27 7.54
N ILE A 327 -33.37 -24.24 8.79
CA ILE A 327 -32.70 -24.88 9.93
C ILE A 327 -33.26 -26.31 10.05
N PRO A 328 -32.45 -27.36 9.83
CA PRO A 328 -32.87 -28.73 10.05
C PRO A 328 -33.06 -28.97 11.56
N ALA A 329 -34.22 -29.52 11.95
CA ALA A 329 -34.55 -29.72 13.36
C ALA A 329 -33.61 -30.78 14.00
N ALA A 330 -32.86 -30.37 15.02
CA ALA A 330 -31.91 -31.26 15.71
C ALA A 330 -32.63 -32.41 16.43
N THR A 331 -32.18 -33.65 16.17
CA THR A 331 -32.53 -34.82 16.99
C THR A 331 -31.53 -34.94 18.13
N THR A 332 -31.78 -34.22 19.22
CA THR A 332 -31.07 -34.43 20.49
C THR A 332 -31.59 -35.71 21.15
N PRO A 333 -30.74 -36.69 21.49
CA PRO A 333 -31.03 -37.59 22.60
C PRO A 333 -31.23 -36.75 23.86
N HIS A 334 -32.15 -37.17 24.73
CA HIS A 334 -32.26 -36.59 26.07
C HIS A 334 -32.32 -37.73 27.09
N ASP A 335 -31.74 -37.48 28.25
CA ASP A 335 -31.42 -38.47 29.27
C ASP A 335 -32.67 -39.02 29.96
N ASP A 336 -32.55 -40.21 30.55
CA ASP A 336 -33.50 -40.64 31.58
C ASP A 336 -32.80 -41.40 32.72
N GLN A 337 -32.53 -40.65 33.79
CA GLN A 337 -32.27 -41.07 35.18
C GLN A 337 -31.00 -41.92 35.50
N GLY A 338 -30.34 -41.69 36.64
CA GLY A 338 -30.67 -40.72 37.70
C GLY A 338 -29.59 -40.60 38.79
N SER A 339 -29.75 -39.59 39.64
CA SER A 339 -28.78 -39.22 40.69
C SER A 339 -29.10 -39.87 42.04
N ALA A 340 -28.13 -40.61 42.61
CA ALA A 340 -28.11 -40.94 44.03
C ALA A 340 -26.66 -41.14 44.55
N ALA A 341 -26.31 -40.43 45.62
CA ALA A 341 -25.20 -40.62 46.58
C ALA A 341 -24.04 -41.59 46.20
N GLY A 342 -22.85 -41.03 45.97
CA GLY A 342 -21.61 -41.79 45.78
C GLY A 342 -20.88 -42.17 47.08
N GLN A 343 -19.63 -42.61 46.97
CA GLN A 343 -18.71 -42.84 48.10
C GLN A 343 -17.24 -42.90 47.63
N HIS A 344 -16.36 -42.34 48.48
CA HIS A 344 -14.90 -42.54 48.60
C HIS A 344 -13.95 -42.34 47.41
N ASP A 345 -13.01 -41.41 47.64
CA ASP A 345 -11.53 -41.53 47.64
C ASP A 345 -10.85 -42.21 46.43
N ASP A 346 -9.96 -41.58 45.63
CA ASP A 346 -8.79 -40.71 45.88
C ASP A 346 -7.45 -41.47 46.00
N GLU A 347 -6.41 -40.96 45.30
CA GLU A 347 -5.04 -41.49 45.10
C GLU A 347 -4.87 -42.96 44.61
N GLY A 348 -3.94 -43.33 43.72
CA GLY A 348 -2.98 -42.56 42.92
C GLY A 348 -2.00 -43.46 42.11
N GLN A 349 -1.35 -42.86 41.10
CA GLN A 349 -0.05 -43.20 40.47
C GLN A 349 0.24 -44.60 39.83
N GLU A 350 0.63 -44.54 38.54
CA GLU A 350 1.90 -45.01 37.91
C GLU A 350 2.30 -46.51 38.01
N SER A 351 2.32 -47.23 36.87
CA SER A 351 3.53 -47.57 36.05
C SER A 351 4.31 -48.81 36.58
N ASP A 352 4.80 -49.80 35.81
CA ASP A 352 5.22 -49.84 34.40
C ASP A 352 5.36 -51.31 33.86
N THR A 353 5.43 -51.51 32.54
CA THR A 353 5.86 -52.69 31.75
C THR A 353 5.26 -54.11 31.97
N ARG A 354 4.85 -54.74 30.84
CA ARG A 354 5.41 -56.00 30.25
C ARG A 354 4.36 -56.85 29.52
N THR A 355 4.76 -57.50 28.42
CA THR A 355 3.91 -58.38 27.59
C THR A 355 3.61 -59.74 28.25
N GLN A 356 2.34 -60.18 28.33
CA GLN A 356 1.84 -61.56 28.03
C GLN A 356 0.34 -61.83 28.38
N GLN A 357 -0.15 -62.95 27.84
CA GLN A 357 -1.49 -63.61 27.76
C GLN A 357 -2.48 -63.68 28.97
N PRO A 358 -3.74 -64.15 28.74
CA PRO A 358 -4.87 -64.19 29.72
C PRO A 358 -4.98 -65.53 30.50
N PRO A 359 -5.85 -65.68 31.55
CA PRO A 359 -7.24 -66.21 31.40
C PRO A 359 -8.20 -65.68 32.53
N PRO A 360 -9.30 -66.33 33.04
CA PRO A 360 -10.15 -67.47 32.59
C PRO A 360 -11.71 -67.33 32.74
N ARG A 361 -12.50 -68.19 32.04
CA ARG A 361 -13.80 -68.88 32.44
C ARG A 361 -15.04 -68.02 32.87
N THR A 362 -16.32 -68.36 32.64
CA THR A 362 -17.14 -69.45 32.01
C THR A 362 -18.48 -68.85 31.50
N GLY A 363 -19.25 -69.40 30.55
CA GLY A 363 -19.12 -70.58 29.68
C GLY A 363 -20.46 -71.05 29.05
N SER A 364 -20.39 -72.02 28.11
CA SER A 364 -21.50 -72.75 27.43
C SER A 364 -22.29 -71.99 26.31
N GLY A 365 -22.48 -72.54 25.09
CA GLY A 365 -21.90 -73.75 24.49
C GLY A 365 -22.56 -74.21 23.17
N SER A 366 -21.84 -75.04 22.38
CA SER A 366 -22.30 -75.95 21.28
C SER A 366 -22.95 -75.35 19.99
N ASP A 367 -22.75 -75.87 18.76
CA ASP A 367 -21.91 -77.01 18.32
C ASP A 367 -21.50 -77.00 16.82
N HIS A 368 -20.50 -77.85 16.47
CA HIS A 368 -20.10 -78.42 15.16
C HIS A 368 -19.83 -77.47 13.94
N GLY A 369 -18.85 -77.69 13.06
CA GLY A 369 -17.71 -78.63 13.07
C GLY A 369 -17.06 -78.87 11.69
N GLU A 370 -15.71 -78.89 11.62
CA GLU A 370 -14.81 -79.74 10.78
C GLU A 370 -14.85 -79.67 9.22
N ARG A 371 -13.77 -79.92 8.44
CA ARG A 371 -12.33 -80.22 8.69
C ARG A 371 -11.46 -79.95 7.43
N ASP A 372 -10.13 -79.82 7.62
CA ASP A 372 -9.01 -80.17 6.69
C ASP A 372 -8.88 -79.54 5.27
N SER A 373 -7.74 -79.60 4.55
CA SER A 373 -6.29 -79.49 4.89
C SER A 373 -5.41 -79.51 3.61
N ALA A 374 -4.19 -78.94 3.70
CA ALA A 374 -2.94 -79.22 2.94
C ALA A 374 -2.88 -79.31 1.38
N ASP A 375 -2.29 -78.26 0.78
CA ASP A 375 -1.00 -78.23 0.01
C ASP A 375 -0.74 -78.94 -1.36
N GLU A 376 0.27 -78.38 -2.06
CA GLU A 376 1.12 -78.85 -3.17
C GLU A 376 0.56 -79.31 -4.56
N SER A 377 0.81 -78.46 -5.58
CA SER A 377 1.77 -78.70 -6.70
C SER A 377 1.31 -78.73 -8.19
N ASP A 378 2.17 -78.07 -8.99
CA ASP A 378 2.65 -78.39 -10.37
C ASP A 378 1.89 -78.02 -11.68
N ARG A 379 2.73 -77.76 -12.71
CA ARG A 379 2.54 -77.52 -14.17
C ARG A 379 1.13 -77.45 -14.80
N GLY A 380 0.77 -76.25 -15.27
CA GLY A 380 0.84 -75.78 -16.67
C GLY A 380 0.26 -76.62 -17.85
N GLY A 381 -0.22 -75.94 -18.90
CA GLY A 381 -0.56 -76.57 -20.19
C GLY A 381 -1.71 -75.89 -20.96
N ASP A 382 -1.38 -75.24 -22.08
CA ASP A 382 -2.32 -74.62 -23.02
C ASP A 382 -3.28 -75.62 -23.72
N SER A 383 -4.53 -75.21 -23.93
CA SER A 383 -5.46 -75.74 -24.96
C SER A 383 -6.75 -74.91 -25.01
N GLY A 384 -7.13 -74.40 -26.19
CA GLY A 384 -8.39 -73.67 -26.41
C GLY A 384 -9.28 -74.26 -27.51
N ALA A 385 -10.61 -74.09 -27.36
CA ALA A 385 -11.60 -74.26 -28.43
C ALA A 385 -12.92 -73.53 -28.07
N SER A 386 -13.62 -72.95 -29.05
CA SER A 386 -14.85 -72.18 -28.82
C SER A 386 -16.13 -73.03 -29.00
N GLY A 387 -17.15 -72.78 -28.17
CA GLY A 387 -18.48 -73.41 -28.26
C GLY A 387 -19.60 -72.47 -27.79
N VAL A 388 -20.63 -72.26 -28.63
CA VAL A 388 -21.62 -71.16 -28.54
C VAL A 388 -22.93 -71.56 -27.83
N THR A 389 -23.76 -70.57 -27.42
CA THR A 389 -25.15 -70.62 -26.83
C THR A 389 -25.23 -70.67 -25.28
N LYS A 390 -26.03 -69.87 -24.50
CA LYS A 390 -27.23 -68.96 -24.68
C LYS A 390 -28.59 -69.71 -24.83
N PRO A 391 -29.83 -69.19 -24.54
CA PRO A 391 -30.38 -67.95 -23.92
C PRO A 391 -31.08 -68.26 -22.53
N PRO A 392 -32.21 -67.67 -22.00
CA PRO A 392 -33.11 -66.52 -22.31
C PRO A 392 -33.17 -65.45 -21.16
N ALA A 393 -33.98 -64.37 -21.07
CA ALA A 393 -35.18 -63.80 -21.74
C ALA A 393 -36.59 -64.32 -21.29
N SER A 394 -37.73 -63.59 -21.27
CA SER A 394 -38.07 -62.13 -21.28
C SER A 394 -39.61 -61.90 -21.15
N ARG A 395 -40.11 -60.75 -20.63
CA ARG A 395 -41.55 -60.34 -20.71
C ARG A 395 -41.76 -58.80 -20.72
N PRO A 396 -42.85 -58.23 -21.29
CA PRO A 396 -43.77 -58.78 -22.33
C PRO A 396 -44.21 -57.82 -23.48
N SER A 397 -44.33 -58.35 -24.72
CA SER A 397 -45.43 -58.21 -25.75
C SER A 397 -46.08 -56.84 -26.16
N PRO A 398 -46.72 -56.71 -27.38
CA PRO A 398 -46.56 -57.44 -28.67
C PRO A 398 -46.75 -56.62 -30.01
N HIS A 399 -46.45 -57.26 -31.18
CA HIS A 399 -46.96 -57.01 -32.57
C HIS A 399 -46.52 -55.75 -33.39
N ARG A 400 -46.35 -55.77 -34.74
CA ARG A 400 -46.14 -56.84 -35.78
C ARG A 400 -45.68 -56.25 -37.17
N SER A 401 -44.94 -57.04 -37.97
CA SER A 401 -44.92 -57.11 -39.47
C SER A 401 -44.13 -56.13 -40.39
N ASP A 402 -43.04 -56.67 -40.98
CA ASP A 402 -42.70 -56.76 -42.43
C ASP A 402 -41.94 -55.64 -43.23
N PRO A 403 -41.21 -55.97 -44.35
CA PRO A 403 -40.15 -55.16 -45.03
C PRO A 403 -40.48 -54.87 -46.55
N PRO A 404 -39.58 -54.69 -47.58
CA PRO A 404 -38.09 -54.58 -47.70
C PRO A 404 -37.50 -53.57 -48.75
N ALA A 405 -36.16 -53.66 -49.01
CA ALA A 405 -35.43 -53.55 -50.31
C ALA A 405 -34.56 -52.30 -50.74
N SER A 406 -33.35 -52.62 -51.23
CA SER A 406 -32.58 -52.08 -52.41
C SER A 406 -31.88 -50.69 -52.50
N ALA A 407 -30.53 -50.74 -52.52
CA ALA A 407 -29.60 -50.39 -53.63
C ALA A 407 -29.10 -48.95 -53.99
N SER A 408 -27.82 -48.90 -54.44
CA SER A 408 -27.14 -47.90 -55.33
C SER A 408 -26.83 -46.48 -54.80
N ALA A 409 -25.78 -45.74 -55.24
CA ALA A 409 -24.58 -46.03 -56.06
C ALA A 409 -23.48 -44.92 -55.88
N GLY A 410 -22.26 -45.11 -56.41
CA GLY A 410 -21.23 -44.06 -56.62
C GLY A 410 -21.23 -43.54 -58.08
N PRO A 411 -20.10 -43.14 -58.72
CA PRO A 411 -18.70 -43.03 -58.22
C PRO A 411 -17.89 -41.80 -58.77
N LYS A 412 -16.55 -41.81 -58.65
CA LYS A 412 -15.46 -41.19 -59.49
C LYS A 412 -14.64 -39.99 -58.95
N GLU A 413 -13.39 -39.70 -59.40
CA GLU A 413 -12.25 -40.49 -59.98
C GLU A 413 -11.04 -39.56 -60.37
N SER A 414 -9.79 -39.92 -60.02
CA SER A 414 -8.49 -39.39 -60.54
C SER A 414 -8.05 -37.94 -60.20
N ALA A 415 -6.76 -37.53 -60.27
CA ALA A 415 -5.57 -38.13 -60.93
C ALA A 415 -4.22 -38.02 -60.11
N ARG A 416 -3.07 -38.30 -60.77
CA ARG A 416 -1.76 -38.73 -60.21
C ARG A 416 -0.55 -38.04 -60.88
N ALA A 417 0.52 -37.68 -60.15
CA ALA A 417 1.89 -37.37 -60.66
C ALA A 417 2.99 -37.42 -59.55
N SER A 418 4.31 -37.43 -59.88
CA SER A 418 5.41 -37.55 -58.89
C SER A 418 6.84 -37.13 -59.38
N ALA A 419 7.68 -36.64 -58.43
CA ALA A 419 9.18 -36.63 -58.41
C ALA A 419 9.96 -35.78 -59.46
N PRO A 420 11.32 -35.59 -59.41
CA PRO A 420 12.37 -36.02 -58.45
C PRO A 420 13.41 -34.92 -58.00
N VAL A 421 14.60 -35.33 -57.51
CA VAL A 421 15.60 -34.65 -56.61
C VAL A 421 16.80 -33.94 -57.28
N THR A 422 17.47 -32.97 -56.61
CA THR A 422 18.95 -32.73 -56.64
C THR A 422 19.45 -31.83 -55.47
N ALA A 423 20.77 -31.62 -55.27
CA ALA A 423 21.50 -32.15 -54.10
C ALA A 423 22.60 -31.23 -53.46
N SER A 424 23.00 -31.59 -52.21
CA SER A 424 24.15 -31.25 -51.31
C SER A 424 25.43 -30.53 -51.84
N PRO A 425 26.29 -29.88 -50.97
CA PRO A 425 26.85 -30.49 -49.74
C PRO A 425 27.25 -29.63 -48.49
N SER A 426 26.97 -30.22 -47.31
CA SER A 426 27.86 -30.49 -46.13
C SER A 426 28.76 -29.43 -45.44
N ALA A 427 28.54 -29.28 -44.12
CA ALA A 427 29.55 -29.37 -43.05
C ALA A 427 28.86 -29.87 -41.74
N SER A 428 29.58 -30.37 -40.72
CA SER A 428 28.93 -30.98 -39.52
C SER A 428 29.74 -30.93 -38.22
N ALA A 429 29.04 -30.75 -37.10
CA ALA A 429 29.47 -30.93 -35.70
C ALA A 429 28.26 -31.47 -34.86
N PRO A 430 28.45 -32.07 -33.67
CA PRO A 430 27.68 -33.28 -33.31
C PRO A 430 26.44 -33.11 -32.41
N ASP A 431 25.53 -34.09 -32.53
CA ASP A 431 24.34 -34.32 -31.70
C ASP A 431 24.61 -34.58 -30.21
N GLN A 432 23.66 -34.14 -29.36
CA GLN A 432 23.22 -34.91 -28.19
C GLN A 432 21.71 -35.17 -28.27
N LYS A 433 21.31 -36.38 -27.91
CA LYS A 433 20.08 -37.02 -28.40
C LYS A 433 18.92 -36.93 -27.41
N ARG A 434 17.95 -36.04 -27.66
CA ARG A 434 16.71 -35.92 -26.87
C ARG A 434 15.78 -37.11 -27.14
N ALA A 435 15.17 -37.66 -26.09
CA ALA A 435 14.18 -38.74 -26.19
C ALA A 435 12.78 -38.18 -26.54
N PRO A 436 11.91 -38.94 -27.24
CA PRO A 436 10.57 -38.49 -27.60
C PRO A 436 9.63 -38.49 -26.38
N ALA A 437 8.73 -37.51 -26.32
CA ALA A 437 7.64 -37.47 -25.36
C ALA A 437 6.51 -38.44 -25.74
N ALA A 438 5.79 -38.93 -24.74
CA ALA A 438 4.54 -39.67 -24.94
C ALA A 438 3.35 -38.70 -25.12
N PRO A 439 2.24 -39.11 -25.74
CA PRO A 439 1.02 -38.29 -25.79
C PRO A 439 0.48 -38.06 -24.38
N GLN A 440 -0.03 -36.86 -24.11
CA GLN A 440 -0.88 -36.58 -22.97
C GLN A 440 -2.32 -36.46 -23.48
N ASP A 441 -3.23 -37.27 -22.94
CA ASP A 441 -4.66 -37.05 -23.11
C ASP A 441 -5.04 -35.76 -22.39
N ALA A 442 -5.86 -34.93 -23.06
CA ALA A 442 -6.39 -33.70 -22.49
C ALA A 442 -7.74 -34.00 -21.82
N ASP A 443 -7.88 -33.60 -20.55
CA ASP A 443 -9.14 -33.58 -19.82
C ASP A 443 -9.18 -32.28 -19.00
N ASP A 444 -10.30 -31.55 -19.04
CA ASP A 444 -10.32 -30.12 -18.75
C ASP A 444 -10.33 -29.78 -17.26
N THR A 445 -9.41 -28.91 -16.82
CA THR A 445 -9.62 -27.97 -15.71
C THR A 445 -8.71 -26.76 -15.90
N GLN A 446 -9.24 -25.68 -16.49
CA GLN A 446 -8.54 -24.40 -16.58
C GLN A 446 -8.46 -23.74 -15.20
N ALA A 447 -7.25 -23.61 -14.65
CA ALA A 447 -6.96 -22.69 -13.55
C ALA A 447 -6.60 -21.31 -14.13
N SER A 448 -7.23 -20.24 -13.63
CA SER A 448 -7.11 -18.89 -14.17
C SER A 448 -5.67 -18.38 -14.18
N SER A 449 -5.12 -18.07 -15.36
CA SER A 449 -3.79 -17.50 -15.50
C SER A 449 -3.81 -15.99 -15.22
N LEU A 450 -3.38 -15.59 -14.02
CA LEU A 450 -3.38 -14.20 -13.49
C LEU A 450 -2.80 -13.12 -14.43
N ILE A 451 -1.95 -13.51 -15.37
CA ILE A 451 -1.66 -12.73 -16.57
C ILE A 451 -1.81 -13.73 -17.71
N SER A 452 -2.62 -13.42 -18.73
CA SER A 452 -2.90 -14.36 -19.83
C SER A 452 -1.61 -14.67 -20.58
N THR A 453 -1.11 -15.90 -20.46
CA THR A 453 0.26 -16.30 -20.82
C THR A 453 0.53 -16.42 -22.33
N ARG A 454 -0.21 -15.65 -23.14
CA ARG A 454 -0.02 -15.47 -24.58
C ARG A 454 0.58 -14.11 -24.96
N THR A 455 0.45 -13.08 -24.12
CA THR A 455 1.26 -11.87 -24.28
C THR A 455 2.69 -12.21 -23.88
N ALA A 456 3.65 -11.96 -24.78
CA ALA A 456 5.05 -12.30 -24.52
C ALA A 456 5.68 -11.29 -23.54
N VAL A 457 6.85 -11.68 -23.00
CA VAL A 457 7.42 -11.12 -21.75
C VAL A 457 7.63 -9.60 -21.73
N GLY A 458 7.76 -8.94 -22.90
CA GLY A 458 7.87 -7.48 -22.99
C GLY A 458 6.56 -6.69 -22.95
N ALA A 459 5.39 -7.33 -23.08
CA ALA A 459 4.10 -6.66 -23.33
C ALA A 459 3.63 -5.69 -22.22
N PHE A 460 4.18 -5.80 -21.02
CA PHE A 460 3.87 -4.95 -19.87
C PHE A 460 5.05 -4.07 -19.42
N ALA A 461 6.14 -3.97 -20.20
CA ALA A 461 7.41 -3.37 -19.77
C ALA A 461 7.28 -2.00 -19.07
N LEU A 462 6.44 -1.11 -19.61
CA LEU A 462 6.19 0.23 -19.05
C LEU A 462 5.40 0.18 -17.75
N LEU A 463 4.22 -0.44 -17.75
CA LEU A 463 3.38 -0.64 -16.56
C LEU A 463 4.14 -1.38 -15.44
N ALA A 464 4.94 -2.38 -15.81
CA ALA A 464 5.79 -3.15 -14.90
C ALA A 464 6.91 -2.30 -14.29
N SER A 465 7.66 -1.55 -15.12
CA SER A 465 8.70 -0.63 -14.64
C SER A 465 8.11 0.46 -13.72
N ALA A 466 6.94 0.98 -14.06
CA ALA A 466 6.20 1.95 -13.24
C ALA A 466 5.76 1.37 -11.89
N LEU A 467 5.16 0.19 -11.87
CA LEU A 467 4.73 -0.51 -10.64
C LEU A 467 5.91 -0.91 -9.76
N THR A 468 6.89 -1.64 -10.30
CA THR A 468 8.08 -2.08 -9.56
C THR A 468 8.89 -0.89 -9.05
N GLY A 469 9.11 0.14 -9.87
CA GLY A 469 9.78 1.37 -9.47
C GLY A 469 9.04 2.11 -8.33
N THR A 470 7.73 2.28 -8.46
CA THR A 470 6.91 2.95 -7.44
C THR A 470 6.83 2.16 -6.14
N LEU A 471 6.68 0.83 -6.20
CA LEU A 471 6.68 -0.03 -5.02
C LEU A 471 8.05 -0.05 -4.33
N ALA A 472 9.15 -0.13 -5.08
CA ALA A 472 10.51 -0.05 -4.56
C ALA A 472 10.79 1.31 -3.89
N PHE A 473 10.44 2.42 -4.55
CA PHE A 473 10.59 3.76 -3.97
C PHE A 473 9.73 3.93 -2.70
N ARG A 474 8.46 3.51 -2.71
CA ARG A 474 7.59 3.59 -1.54
C ARG A 474 8.11 2.74 -0.38
N ARG A 475 8.61 1.52 -0.63
CA ARG A 475 9.27 0.67 0.38
C ARG A 475 10.56 1.31 0.92
N LEU A 476 11.39 1.92 0.06
CA LEU A 476 12.59 2.67 0.48
C LEU A 476 12.22 3.88 1.36
N ARG A 477 11.22 4.65 0.96
CA ARG A 477 10.69 5.79 1.72
C ARG A 477 10.08 5.36 3.05
N GLN A 478 9.35 4.24 3.08
CA GLN A 478 8.82 3.62 4.30
C GLN A 478 9.96 3.24 5.25
N ARG A 479 10.97 2.50 4.76
CA ARG A 479 12.21 2.14 5.48
C ARG A 479 12.94 3.36 6.06
N ARG A 480 13.12 4.44 5.27
CA ARG A 480 13.81 5.68 5.70
C ARG A 480 12.98 6.54 6.67
N SER A 481 11.65 6.54 6.53
CA SER A 481 10.75 7.27 7.43
C SER A 481 10.63 6.65 8.83
N ARG A 482 11.00 5.36 8.96
CA ARG A 482 11.01 4.60 10.21
C ARG A 482 11.95 5.25 11.23
N LYS A 483 11.42 5.58 12.42
CA LYS A 483 12.24 6.02 13.57
C LYS A 483 12.87 4.81 14.27
N PRO A 484 13.98 5.00 15.00
CA PRO A 484 14.54 3.94 15.85
C PRO A 484 13.49 3.27 16.76
N GLY A 485 13.59 1.96 16.90
CA GLY A 485 12.67 1.09 17.65
C GLY A 485 11.38 0.71 16.93
N GLN A 486 10.92 1.49 15.94
CA GLN A 486 9.69 1.18 15.19
C GLN A 486 9.82 -0.08 14.34
N THR A 487 8.70 -0.77 14.13
CA THR A 487 8.60 -1.95 13.25
C THR A 487 8.08 -1.53 11.88
N LEU A 488 8.58 -2.15 10.81
CA LEU A 488 7.95 -2.04 9.48
C LEU A 488 6.86 -3.12 9.38
N PRO A 489 5.68 -2.82 8.80
CA PRO A 489 4.68 -3.84 8.51
C PRO A 489 5.31 -4.98 7.69
N GLU A 490 4.94 -6.23 7.97
CA GLU A 490 5.38 -7.37 7.17
C GLU A 490 5.00 -7.15 5.69
N ILE A 491 5.97 -7.37 4.79
CA ILE A 491 5.78 -7.28 3.35
C ILE A 491 5.53 -8.70 2.82
N VAL A 492 4.39 -8.90 2.18
CA VAL A 492 4.04 -10.15 1.49
C VAL A 492 4.05 -9.82 0.00
N PRO A 493 5.07 -10.25 -0.77
CA PRO A 493 5.13 -9.96 -2.21
C PRO A 493 3.96 -10.64 -2.93
N ALA A 494 3.31 -9.91 -3.85
CA ALA A 494 2.19 -10.44 -4.62
C ALA A 494 2.66 -11.39 -5.72
N ALA A 495 1.84 -12.38 -6.11
CA ALA A 495 2.18 -13.29 -7.21
C ALA A 495 2.27 -12.56 -8.56
N ALA A 496 1.49 -11.49 -8.73
CA ALA A 496 1.62 -10.57 -9.87
C ALA A 496 2.93 -9.76 -9.84
N GLU A 497 3.45 -9.41 -8.64
CA GLU A 497 4.61 -8.53 -8.49
C GLU A 497 5.88 -9.15 -9.07
N ALA A 498 6.17 -10.43 -8.79
CA ALA A 498 7.34 -11.12 -9.34
C ALA A 498 7.34 -11.21 -10.88
N LYS A 499 6.15 -11.29 -11.51
CA LYS A 499 6.03 -11.26 -12.98
C LYS A 499 6.30 -9.87 -13.55
N LEU A 500 5.90 -8.82 -12.84
CA LEU A 500 6.21 -7.45 -13.22
C LEU A 500 7.68 -7.13 -12.98
N GLU A 501 8.29 -7.58 -11.88
CA GLU A 501 9.74 -7.44 -11.66
C GLU A 501 10.56 -8.04 -12.82
N GLN A 502 10.12 -9.20 -13.35
CA GLN A 502 10.71 -9.77 -14.56
C GLN A 502 10.45 -8.91 -15.82
N ALA A 503 9.20 -8.58 -16.13
CA ALA A 503 8.86 -7.78 -17.33
C ALA A 503 9.49 -6.37 -17.31
N ALA A 504 9.65 -5.78 -16.13
CA ALA A 504 10.36 -4.53 -15.90
C ALA A 504 11.87 -4.66 -16.15
N HIS A 505 12.49 -5.79 -15.76
CA HIS A 505 13.88 -6.08 -16.05
C HIS A 505 14.11 -6.30 -17.55
N ASP A 506 13.34 -7.20 -18.15
CA ASP A 506 13.48 -7.62 -19.54
C ASP A 506 13.17 -6.48 -20.54
N GLY A 507 12.37 -5.49 -20.13
CA GLY A 507 12.06 -4.28 -20.91
C GLY A 507 12.82 -3.00 -20.51
N ALA A 508 13.67 -3.04 -19.47
CA ALA A 508 14.19 -1.84 -18.79
C ALA A 508 14.88 -0.82 -19.72
N ASP A 509 15.67 -1.29 -20.68
CA ASP A 509 16.46 -0.42 -21.54
C ASP A 509 15.62 0.20 -22.66
N GLY A 510 14.64 -0.54 -23.20
CA GLY A 510 13.65 0.00 -24.15
C GLY A 510 12.82 1.14 -23.55
N VAL A 511 12.44 1.03 -22.27
CA VAL A 511 11.73 2.10 -21.54
C VAL A 511 12.58 3.38 -21.45
N LYS A 512 13.84 3.27 -21.00
CA LYS A 512 14.78 4.40 -20.91
C LYS A 512 15.05 5.01 -22.29
N ARG A 513 15.20 4.16 -23.30
CA ARG A 513 15.42 4.55 -24.70
C ARG A 513 14.24 5.37 -25.23
N LEU A 514 13.00 4.93 -24.98
CA LEU A 514 11.80 5.67 -25.32
C LEU A 514 11.76 7.04 -24.63
N GLN A 515 12.01 7.11 -23.33
CA GLN A 515 12.03 8.39 -22.59
C GLN A 515 13.05 9.39 -23.17
N ALA A 516 14.28 8.93 -23.43
CA ALA A 516 15.32 9.75 -24.05
C ALA A 516 14.96 10.17 -25.49
N ALA A 517 14.31 9.28 -26.26
CA ALA A 517 13.86 9.56 -27.63
C ALA A 517 12.77 10.65 -27.67
N LEU A 518 11.79 10.60 -26.77
CA LEU A 518 10.73 11.60 -26.67
C LEU A 518 11.29 12.95 -26.16
N ALA A 519 12.21 12.93 -25.20
CA ALA A 519 12.92 14.14 -24.75
C ALA A 519 13.77 14.77 -25.88
N ALA A 520 14.42 13.96 -26.73
CA ALA A 520 15.18 14.46 -27.87
C ALA A 520 14.31 15.20 -28.90
N LEU A 521 13.07 14.75 -29.14
CA LEU A 521 12.08 15.47 -29.98
C LEU A 521 11.72 16.85 -29.39
N ALA A 522 11.51 16.93 -28.08
CA ALA A 522 11.22 18.20 -27.41
C ALA A 522 12.40 19.20 -27.48
N LEU A 523 13.64 18.70 -27.46
CA LEU A 523 14.85 19.53 -27.50
C LEU A 523 15.24 20.04 -28.90
N HIS A 524 14.85 19.36 -29.99
CA HIS A 524 15.28 19.72 -31.35
C HIS A 524 14.33 20.70 -32.07
N GLY A 525 13.14 20.97 -31.53
CA GLY A 525 12.18 21.93 -32.08
C GLY A 525 12.49 23.38 -31.70
N GLN A 526 12.35 24.32 -32.64
CA GLN A 526 12.18 25.75 -32.30
C GLN A 526 10.69 26.07 -32.10
N GLY A 527 10.06 25.41 -31.13
CA GLY A 527 8.64 25.49 -30.85
C GLY A 527 8.17 24.39 -29.89
N ALA A 528 6.87 24.10 -29.90
CA ALA A 528 6.31 22.93 -29.24
C ALA A 528 6.82 21.62 -29.89
N PRO A 529 6.83 20.48 -29.17
CA PRO A 529 7.12 19.16 -29.76
C PRO A 529 6.12 18.81 -30.88
N PRO A 530 6.51 17.98 -31.86
CA PRO A 530 5.60 17.53 -32.91
C PRO A 530 4.44 16.71 -32.34
N LEU A 531 3.23 16.91 -32.85
CA LEU A 531 2.10 16.03 -32.49
C LEU A 531 2.37 14.61 -33.00
N LEU A 532 2.37 13.65 -32.08
CA LEU A 532 2.47 12.22 -32.37
C LEU A 532 1.11 11.54 -32.17
N ARG A 533 0.83 10.53 -32.99
CA ARG A 533 -0.28 9.57 -32.79
C ARG A 533 0.13 8.40 -31.91
N ALA A 534 1.39 7.97 -32.02
CA ALA A 534 1.86 6.71 -31.46
C ALA A 534 3.38 6.66 -31.27
N ALA A 535 3.83 5.70 -30.47
CA ALA A 535 5.22 5.28 -30.35
C ALA A 535 5.32 3.75 -30.34
N ARG A 536 6.49 3.20 -30.69
CA ARG A 536 6.74 1.76 -30.73
C ARG A 536 8.16 1.44 -30.24
N ILE A 537 8.29 0.49 -29.33
CA ILE A 537 9.58 -0.07 -28.90
C ILE A 537 9.82 -1.36 -29.68
N THR A 538 10.79 -1.37 -30.58
CA THR A 538 11.13 -2.52 -31.43
C THR A 538 12.41 -3.22 -30.92
N ALA A 539 12.87 -4.24 -31.64
CA ALA A 539 14.16 -4.90 -31.38
C ALA A 539 15.37 -4.22 -32.07
N GLU A 540 15.16 -3.13 -32.83
CA GLU A 540 16.21 -2.41 -33.57
C GLU A 540 16.32 -0.91 -33.18
N GLY A 541 15.35 -0.42 -32.40
CA GLY A 541 15.23 0.99 -32.01
C GLY A 541 13.81 1.40 -31.59
N ILE A 542 13.64 2.71 -31.42
CA ILE A 542 12.35 3.35 -31.14
C ILE A 542 11.75 3.88 -32.45
N GLU A 543 10.46 3.67 -32.67
CA GLU A 543 9.72 4.39 -33.71
C GLU A 543 8.66 5.32 -33.11
N VAL A 544 8.34 6.40 -33.83
CA VAL A 544 7.22 7.30 -33.54
C VAL A 544 6.40 7.58 -34.79
N LEU A 545 5.10 7.75 -34.64
CA LEU A 545 4.18 8.11 -35.73
C LEU A 545 3.73 9.56 -35.54
N PRO A 546 4.15 10.53 -36.39
CA PRO A 546 3.61 11.88 -36.37
C PRO A 546 2.12 11.90 -36.77
N ASP A 547 1.41 12.96 -36.38
CA ASP A 547 0.03 13.16 -36.83
C ASP A 547 -0.07 13.44 -38.34
N ASP A 548 0.78 14.33 -38.85
CA ASP A 548 1.04 14.42 -40.28
C ASP A 548 2.03 13.33 -40.70
N VAL A 549 1.49 12.20 -41.17
CA VAL A 549 2.26 11.06 -41.71
C VAL A 549 3.08 11.39 -42.98
N SER A 550 2.95 12.61 -43.52
CA SER A 550 3.81 13.12 -44.61
C SER A 550 4.95 14.03 -44.13
N ALA A 551 5.00 14.36 -42.83
CA ALA A 551 6.02 15.21 -42.25
C ALA A 551 7.41 14.53 -42.27
N ALA A 552 8.43 15.34 -42.60
CA ALA A 552 9.82 14.87 -42.61
C ALA A 552 10.33 14.62 -41.18
N PRO A 553 11.13 13.55 -40.95
CA PRO A 553 11.63 13.21 -39.64
C PRO A 553 12.56 14.28 -39.07
N GLN A 554 12.41 14.53 -37.77
CA GLN A 554 13.29 15.44 -37.03
C GLN A 554 14.51 14.67 -36.51
N THR A 555 15.71 15.22 -36.68
CA THR A 555 16.95 14.67 -36.10
C THR A 555 16.77 14.45 -34.59
N PRO A 556 17.14 13.28 -34.03
CA PRO A 556 17.94 12.20 -34.61
C PRO A 556 17.19 11.13 -35.43
N PHE A 557 15.87 11.21 -35.59
CA PHE A 557 15.07 10.20 -36.28
C PHE A 557 15.28 10.20 -37.80
N THR A 558 14.90 9.08 -38.43
CA THR A 558 14.98 8.81 -39.87
C THR A 558 13.65 8.27 -40.41
N THR A 559 13.39 8.33 -41.71
CA THR A 559 12.12 7.84 -42.30
C THR A 559 12.07 6.31 -42.31
N ALA A 560 10.98 5.75 -41.80
CA ALA A 560 10.72 4.31 -41.79
C ALA A 560 9.57 3.94 -42.75
N HIS A 561 8.79 2.91 -42.39
CA HIS A 561 7.61 2.44 -43.12
C HIS A 561 6.38 3.30 -42.82
N ALA A 562 5.41 3.36 -43.75
CA ALA A 562 4.06 3.92 -43.55
C ALA A 562 3.92 5.32 -42.90
N GLY A 563 4.97 6.15 -42.90
CA GLY A 563 4.98 7.47 -42.25
C GLY A 563 5.60 7.49 -40.84
N TRP A 564 5.91 6.32 -40.28
CA TRP A 564 6.70 6.20 -39.05
C TRP A 564 8.11 6.78 -39.22
N TRP A 565 8.65 7.30 -38.12
CA TRP A 565 10.03 7.75 -37.99
C TRP A 565 10.78 6.79 -37.06
N HIS A 566 11.93 6.28 -37.48
CA HIS A 566 12.77 5.34 -36.71
C HIS A 566 14.03 6.00 -36.16
N LEU A 567 14.36 5.67 -34.92
CA LEU A 567 15.57 6.03 -34.20
C LEU A 567 16.30 4.75 -33.77
N PRO A 568 17.36 4.34 -34.49
CA PRO A 568 18.15 3.15 -34.17
C PRO A 568 18.76 3.20 -32.76
N ASP A 569 19.00 2.05 -32.15
CA ASP A 569 19.57 1.97 -30.80
C ASP A 569 21.05 2.40 -30.67
N ASP A 570 21.81 2.43 -31.77
CA ASP A 570 23.22 2.84 -31.76
C ASP A 570 23.45 4.37 -31.72
N VAL A 571 22.37 5.17 -31.79
CA VAL A 571 22.44 6.63 -31.73
C VAL A 571 22.49 7.12 -30.28
N ASP A 572 23.61 7.71 -29.87
CA ASP A 572 23.74 8.40 -28.58
C ASP A 572 22.66 9.51 -28.41
N LEU A 573 22.00 9.51 -27.26
CA LEU A 573 20.99 10.51 -26.89
C LEU A 573 21.41 11.26 -25.62
N PRO A 574 20.94 12.52 -25.42
CA PRO A 574 21.06 13.16 -24.12
C PRO A 574 20.29 12.34 -23.07
N VAL A 575 20.83 12.26 -21.86
CA VAL A 575 20.07 11.80 -20.69
C VAL A 575 18.92 12.80 -20.48
N PRO A 576 17.66 12.35 -20.34
CA PRO A 576 16.54 13.26 -20.05
C PRO A 576 16.74 13.95 -18.69
N ASP A 577 16.17 15.13 -18.54
CA ASP A 577 16.15 15.87 -17.28
C ASP A 577 14.92 15.42 -16.46
N ASP A 578 15.14 14.85 -15.27
CA ASP A 578 14.09 14.33 -14.39
C ASP A 578 13.14 15.45 -13.88
N GLU A 579 13.55 16.73 -13.93
CA GLU A 579 12.69 17.87 -13.57
C GLU A 579 11.93 18.48 -14.77
N ALA A 580 12.04 17.91 -15.98
CA ALA A 580 11.36 18.41 -17.18
C ALA A 580 9.91 17.93 -17.35
N GLU A 581 9.07 18.81 -17.92
CA GLU A 581 7.69 18.49 -18.29
C GLU A 581 7.67 17.51 -19.49
N PRO A 582 7.00 16.36 -19.39
CA PRO A 582 7.02 15.34 -20.43
C PRO A 582 6.20 15.78 -21.66
N PRO A 583 6.71 15.60 -22.90
CA PRO A 583 6.04 16.11 -24.10
C PRO A 583 4.75 15.37 -24.48
N TYR A 584 4.53 14.15 -23.96
CA TYR A 584 3.36 13.31 -24.26
C TYR A 584 2.88 12.59 -22.97
N PRO A 585 2.28 13.29 -21.99
CA PRO A 585 2.01 12.73 -20.66
C PRO A 585 0.94 11.62 -20.66
N ALA A 586 0.06 11.59 -21.65
CA ALA A 586 -0.98 10.57 -21.83
C ALA A 586 -0.68 9.62 -23.01
N LEU A 587 0.61 9.31 -23.21
CA LEU A 587 1.09 8.21 -24.04
C LEU A 587 0.99 6.90 -23.24
N VAL A 588 0.14 5.96 -23.70
CA VAL A 588 -0.14 4.69 -22.99
C VAL A 588 0.13 3.48 -23.87
N THR A 589 0.60 2.39 -23.29
CA THR A 589 0.76 1.10 -23.97
C THR A 589 -0.60 0.50 -24.33
N LEU A 590 -0.81 0.20 -25.62
CA LEU A 590 -1.97 -0.58 -26.08
C LEU A 590 -1.72 -2.08 -26.00
N GLY A 591 -0.50 -2.54 -26.24
CA GLY A 591 -0.14 -3.96 -26.27
C GLY A 591 1.05 -4.24 -27.18
N THR A 592 1.05 -5.38 -27.88
CA THR A 592 2.15 -5.77 -28.79
C THR A 592 1.68 -6.03 -30.22
N ASP A 593 2.54 -5.76 -31.19
CA ASP A 593 2.28 -6.10 -32.60
C ASP A 593 2.68 -7.55 -32.97
N THR A 594 2.49 -7.91 -34.24
CA THR A 594 2.84 -9.24 -34.78
C THR A 594 4.34 -9.55 -34.83
N ALA A 595 5.21 -8.55 -34.66
CA ALA A 595 6.65 -8.71 -34.47
C ALA A 595 7.06 -8.73 -32.98
N ASN A 596 6.08 -8.63 -32.07
CA ASN A 596 6.24 -8.46 -30.63
C ASN A 596 6.96 -7.17 -30.21
N SER A 597 6.83 -6.10 -31.01
CA SER A 597 7.19 -4.75 -30.60
C SER A 597 6.12 -4.20 -29.65
N LEU A 598 6.51 -3.40 -28.65
CA LEU A 598 5.55 -2.74 -27.75
C LEU A 598 4.93 -1.53 -28.44
N VAL A 599 3.60 -1.43 -28.49
CA VAL A 599 2.86 -0.39 -29.22
C VAL A 599 2.14 0.53 -28.24
N LEU A 600 2.34 1.84 -28.40
CA LEU A 600 1.77 2.89 -27.55
C LEU A 600 0.93 3.88 -28.36
N ALA A 601 -0.18 4.35 -27.80
CA ALA A 601 -1.02 5.40 -28.36
C ALA A 601 -0.91 6.69 -27.54
N ASN A 602 -0.75 7.83 -28.22
CA ASN A 602 -0.84 9.15 -27.61
C ASN A 602 -2.30 9.59 -27.58
N LEU A 603 -3.02 9.25 -26.49
CA LEU A 603 -4.47 9.41 -26.43
C LEU A 603 -4.99 10.84 -26.73
N PRO A 604 -4.30 11.94 -26.36
CA PRO A 604 -4.71 13.30 -26.73
C PRO A 604 -4.75 13.57 -28.24
N ALA A 605 -4.03 12.79 -29.07
CA ALA A 605 -4.11 12.90 -30.53
C ALA A 605 -5.26 12.08 -31.14
N TRP A 606 -5.97 11.29 -30.32
CA TRP A 606 -7.11 10.47 -30.74
C TRP A 606 -8.45 11.09 -30.29
N GLU A 607 -8.44 11.99 -29.28
CA GLU A 607 -9.58 12.60 -28.56
C GLU A 607 -10.54 11.58 -27.89
N VAL A 608 -11.05 10.60 -28.63
CA VAL A 608 -12.01 9.58 -28.19
C VAL A 608 -11.57 8.19 -28.66
N VAL A 609 -11.56 7.24 -27.73
CA VAL A 609 -11.34 5.82 -27.98
C VAL A 609 -12.55 5.04 -27.49
N LEU A 610 -13.03 4.09 -28.29
CA LEU A 610 -14.14 3.22 -27.94
C LEU A 610 -13.61 1.80 -27.66
N VAL A 611 -14.18 1.13 -26.66
CA VAL A 611 -13.82 -0.24 -26.29
C VAL A 611 -15.04 -1.14 -26.46
N ASP A 612 -14.94 -2.14 -27.33
CA ASP A 612 -15.98 -3.14 -27.59
C ASP A 612 -15.63 -4.50 -26.95
N GLY A 613 -16.63 -5.34 -26.72
CA GLY A 613 -16.44 -6.69 -26.20
C GLY A 613 -17.26 -7.03 -24.94
N ASP A 614 -16.85 -8.10 -24.26
CA ASP A 614 -17.44 -8.47 -22.96
C ASP A 614 -17.13 -7.42 -21.88
N PRO A 615 -18.09 -7.02 -21.03
CA PRO A 615 -17.87 -5.99 -20.01
C PRO A 615 -16.69 -6.23 -19.06
N ILE A 616 -16.32 -7.48 -18.79
CA ILE A 616 -15.12 -7.80 -17.99
C ILE A 616 -13.87 -7.46 -18.79
N ALA A 617 -13.79 -7.87 -20.06
CA ALA A 617 -12.66 -7.60 -20.94
C ALA A 617 -12.46 -6.09 -21.17
N CYS A 618 -13.55 -5.35 -21.40
CA CYS A 618 -13.52 -3.89 -21.52
C CYS A 618 -13.01 -3.25 -20.23
N ALA A 619 -13.54 -3.65 -19.07
CA ALA A 619 -13.14 -3.10 -17.78
C ALA A 619 -11.67 -3.42 -17.41
N GLU A 620 -11.16 -4.61 -17.74
CA GLU A 620 -9.75 -4.99 -17.56
C GLU A 620 -8.81 -4.19 -18.47
N THR A 621 -9.21 -3.93 -19.71
CA THR A 621 -8.44 -3.11 -20.67
C THR A 621 -8.36 -1.65 -20.18
N ILE A 622 -9.51 -1.09 -19.80
CA ILE A 622 -9.63 0.29 -19.30
C ILE A 622 -8.90 0.45 -17.96
N ALA A 623 -8.97 -0.53 -17.05
CA ALA A 623 -8.24 -0.51 -15.79
C ALA A 623 -6.72 -0.67 -15.97
N CYS A 624 -6.27 -1.41 -16.99
CA CYS A 624 -4.86 -1.49 -17.36
C CYS A 624 -4.32 -0.10 -17.76
N MET A 625 -4.99 0.58 -18.71
CA MET A 625 -4.65 1.95 -19.12
C MET A 625 -4.68 2.94 -17.95
N ALA A 626 -5.72 2.88 -17.09
CA ALA A 626 -5.84 3.74 -15.92
C ALA A 626 -4.72 3.51 -14.88
N THR A 627 -4.24 2.27 -14.75
CA THR A 627 -3.12 1.94 -13.84
C THR A 627 -1.79 2.46 -14.40
N GLU A 628 -1.56 2.35 -15.71
CA GLU A 628 -0.34 2.84 -16.36
C GLU A 628 -0.25 4.37 -16.32
N LEU A 629 -1.34 5.07 -16.63
CA LEU A 629 -1.41 6.54 -16.55
C LEU A 629 -1.22 7.06 -15.12
N ALA A 630 -1.73 6.36 -14.09
CA ALA A 630 -1.66 6.79 -12.70
C ALA A 630 -0.36 6.43 -11.96
N LEU A 631 0.50 5.59 -12.55
CA LEU A 631 1.76 5.14 -11.93
C LEU A 631 3.00 5.38 -12.81
N GLY A 632 2.82 5.68 -14.09
CA GLY A 632 3.90 5.94 -15.03
C GLY A 632 4.73 7.19 -14.67
N PRO A 633 5.88 7.38 -15.35
CA PRO A 633 6.79 8.51 -15.11
C PRO A 633 6.17 9.89 -15.43
N HIS A 634 4.92 9.94 -15.87
CA HIS A 634 4.19 11.14 -16.29
C HIS A 634 2.88 11.33 -15.51
N ALA A 635 2.64 10.54 -14.45
CA ALA A 635 1.40 10.55 -13.66
C ALA A 635 1.08 11.92 -13.02
N ASP A 636 2.10 12.69 -12.61
CA ASP A 636 1.92 14.06 -12.07
C ASP A 636 1.47 15.08 -13.15
N TYR A 637 1.45 14.68 -14.43
CA TYR A 637 1.11 15.50 -15.60
C TYR A 637 -0.15 15.00 -16.34
N VAL A 638 -0.98 14.16 -15.71
CA VAL A 638 -2.26 13.69 -16.28
C VAL A 638 -3.33 13.51 -15.20
N GLU A 639 -4.54 14.01 -15.43
CA GLU A 639 -5.66 13.87 -14.49
C GLU A 639 -6.54 12.67 -14.89
N VAL A 640 -6.46 11.58 -14.12
CA VAL A 640 -7.09 10.29 -14.47
C VAL A 640 -8.36 10.05 -13.67
N VAL A 641 -9.51 10.04 -14.35
CA VAL A 641 -10.83 9.80 -13.76
C VAL A 641 -11.46 8.54 -14.37
N ALA A 642 -11.69 7.51 -13.54
CA ALA A 642 -12.32 6.27 -13.95
C ALA A 642 -13.81 6.22 -13.54
N ALA A 643 -14.65 5.55 -14.33
CA ALA A 643 -16.08 5.42 -14.09
C ALA A 643 -16.64 4.03 -14.42
N GLY A 644 -17.60 3.55 -13.64
CA GLY A 644 -18.37 2.32 -13.93
C GLY A 644 -17.63 0.98 -13.78
N LEU A 645 -16.34 0.98 -13.41
CA LEU A 645 -15.49 -0.23 -13.29
C LEU A 645 -15.80 -1.15 -12.09
N GLY A 646 -16.98 -1.05 -11.48
CA GLY A 646 -17.43 -1.91 -10.37
C GLY A 646 -16.45 -1.96 -9.20
N ALA A 647 -15.91 -3.16 -8.93
CA ALA A 647 -14.92 -3.39 -7.88
C ALA A 647 -13.50 -2.91 -8.27
N MET A 648 -13.08 -3.09 -9.52
CA MET A 648 -11.75 -2.68 -10.00
C MET A 648 -11.52 -1.18 -9.82
N GLY A 649 -12.56 -0.36 -10.03
CA GLY A 649 -12.47 1.09 -9.78
C GLY A 649 -12.13 1.45 -8.32
N ALA A 650 -12.60 0.67 -7.34
CA ALA A 650 -12.25 0.88 -5.94
C ALA A 650 -10.82 0.44 -5.60
N ASP A 651 -10.24 -0.48 -6.38
CA ASP A 651 -8.83 -0.84 -6.30
C ASP A 651 -7.93 0.18 -7.03
N LEU A 652 -8.36 0.76 -8.15
CA LEU A 652 -7.65 1.86 -8.83
C LEU A 652 -7.48 3.11 -7.95
N GLN A 653 -8.41 3.38 -7.04
CA GLN A 653 -8.24 4.43 -6.01
C GLN A 653 -7.00 4.23 -5.12
N ALA A 654 -6.46 3.01 -5.02
CA ALA A 654 -5.21 2.78 -4.32
C ALA A 654 -4.06 3.53 -4.99
N PHE A 655 -4.01 3.54 -6.32
CA PHE A 655 -2.91 4.10 -7.10
C PHE A 655 -2.94 5.63 -7.14
N GLY A 656 -4.14 6.22 -7.15
CA GLY A 656 -4.36 7.67 -7.20
C GLY A 656 -5.52 8.08 -8.12
N VAL A 657 -6.03 7.15 -8.94
CA VAL A 657 -7.15 7.37 -9.86
C VAL A 657 -8.39 7.83 -9.12
N GLN A 658 -9.01 8.93 -9.57
CA GLN A 658 -10.31 9.34 -9.09
C GLN A 658 -11.37 8.39 -9.67
N TYR A 659 -12.06 7.62 -8.81
CA TYR A 659 -13.11 6.71 -9.25
C TYR A 659 -14.51 7.20 -8.87
N LEU A 660 -15.42 7.18 -9.86
CA LEU A 660 -16.84 7.48 -9.73
C LEU A 660 -17.69 6.23 -10.08
N PRO A 661 -18.68 5.83 -9.26
CA PRO A 661 -19.37 4.57 -9.48
C PRO A 661 -20.28 4.56 -10.72
N ASP A 662 -20.87 5.70 -11.09
CA ASP A 662 -21.84 5.80 -12.19
C ASP A 662 -21.35 6.79 -13.27
N VAL A 663 -21.55 6.43 -14.54
CA VAL A 663 -21.13 7.25 -15.70
C VAL A 663 -21.75 8.66 -15.73
N PRO A 664 -23.04 8.88 -15.37
CA PRO A 664 -23.59 10.23 -15.32
C PRO A 664 -22.93 11.13 -14.25
N GLN A 665 -22.35 10.55 -13.19
CA GLN A 665 -21.55 11.33 -12.24
C GLN A 665 -20.23 11.78 -12.86
N ALA A 666 -19.61 10.94 -13.68
CA ALA A 666 -18.39 11.26 -14.42
C ALA A 666 -18.63 12.32 -15.50
N ALA A 667 -19.73 12.23 -16.26
CA ALA A 667 -20.16 13.27 -17.19
C ALA A 667 -20.38 14.63 -16.49
N GLY A 668 -20.96 14.62 -15.28
CA GLY A 668 -21.12 15.82 -14.45
C GLY A 668 -19.79 16.38 -13.93
N ALA A 669 -18.84 15.51 -13.54
CA ALA A 669 -17.50 15.90 -13.09
C ALA A 669 -16.67 16.50 -14.25
N PHE A 670 -16.72 15.88 -15.42
CA PHE A 670 -16.10 16.38 -16.66
C PHE A 670 -16.62 17.78 -17.00
N ALA A 671 -17.93 17.97 -17.03
CA ALA A 671 -18.53 19.30 -17.28
C ALA A 671 -18.12 20.35 -16.23
N ALA A 672 -17.95 19.95 -14.96
CA ALA A 672 -17.43 20.84 -13.93
C ALA A 672 -15.95 21.19 -14.15
N ARG A 673 -15.11 20.23 -14.56
CA ARG A 673 -13.69 20.44 -14.88
C ARG A 673 -13.48 21.40 -16.05
N ILE A 674 -14.24 21.24 -17.13
CA ILE A 674 -14.18 22.16 -18.29
C ILE A 674 -14.63 23.57 -17.90
N LEU A 675 -15.66 23.68 -17.05
CA LEU A 675 -16.12 24.96 -16.51
C LEU A 675 -15.09 25.61 -15.56
N GLU A 676 -14.21 24.82 -14.92
CA GLU A 676 -13.09 25.31 -14.11
C GLU A 676 -11.93 25.80 -14.99
N ALA A 677 -11.48 25.02 -15.99
CA ALA A 677 -10.46 25.43 -16.97
C ALA A 677 -10.89 26.66 -17.81
N HIS A 678 -12.20 26.87 -17.98
CA HIS A 678 -12.74 28.12 -18.53
C HIS A 678 -12.54 29.32 -17.59
N GLN A 679 -12.68 29.12 -16.27
CA GLN A 679 -12.67 30.17 -15.26
C GLN A 679 -11.28 30.54 -14.72
N ASP A 680 -10.35 29.59 -14.59
CA ASP A 680 -8.95 29.85 -14.20
C ASP A 680 -7.99 29.47 -15.36
N PRO A 681 -7.54 30.44 -16.18
CA PRO A 681 -6.67 30.16 -17.33
C PRO A 681 -5.27 29.67 -16.99
N GLU A 682 -4.84 29.69 -15.72
CA GLU A 682 -3.54 29.13 -15.29
C GLU A 682 -3.61 27.61 -15.09
N ASP A 683 -4.80 26.99 -15.11
CA ASP A 683 -5.05 25.56 -14.80
C ASP A 683 -5.27 24.68 -16.05
N ARG A 684 -4.77 25.12 -17.21
CA ARG A 684 -5.09 24.58 -18.54
C ARG A 684 -4.10 23.56 -19.13
N GLY A 685 -3.02 23.27 -18.41
CA GLY A 685 -1.87 22.51 -18.96
C GLY A 685 -2.03 21.00 -18.95
N ILE A 686 -2.73 20.45 -17.95
CA ILE A 686 -2.77 19.01 -17.67
C ILE A 686 -3.93 18.34 -18.42
N PRO A 687 -3.68 17.32 -19.26
CA PRO A 687 -4.74 16.56 -19.92
C PRO A 687 -5.67 15.85 -18.94
N TYR A 688 -6.97 15.96 -19.17
CA TYR A 688 -8.01 15.27 -18.43
C TYR A 688 -8.45 14.00 -19.17
N VAL A 689 -8.31 12.84 -18.53
CA VAL A 689 -8.60 11.52 -19.10
C VAL A 689 -9.77 10.87 -18.37
N MET A 690 -10.91 10.72 -19.05
CA MET A 690 -12.10 10.03 -18.52
C MET A 690 -12.22 8.62 -19.08
N LEU A 691 -12.20 7.61 -18.20
CA LEU A 691 -12.14 6.18 -18.51
C LEU A 691 -13.40 5.45 -18.02
N CYS A 692 -14.39 5.27 -18.89
CA CYS A 692 -15.70 4.71 -18.57
C CYS A 692 -15.81 3.23 -19.00
N GLY A 693 -15.89 2.31 -18.04
CA GLY A 693 -16.19 0.89 -18.30
C GLY A 693 -17.66 0.50 -18.17
N GLY A 694 -18.55 1.45 -17.84
CA GLY A 694 -20.00 1.26 -17.86
C GLY A 694 -20.63 1.97 -19.05
N ASP A 695 -21.72 1.42 -19.59
CA ASP A 695 -22.46 2.02 -20.71
C ASP A 695 -23.10 3.37 -20.31
N PRO A 696 -22.86 4.46 -21.06
CA PRO A 696 -23.67 5.66 -20.96
C PRO A 696 -25.06 5.44 -21.59
N ASP A 697 -26.10 6.01 -21.00
CA ASP A 697 -27.36 6.19 -21.73
C ASP A 697 -27.23 7.29 -22.80
N ALA A 698 -28.20 7.36 -23.72
CA ALA A 698 -28.11 8.26 -24.87
C ALA A 698 -28.01 9.75 -24.47
N ASP A 699 -28.74 10.18 -23.43
CA ASP A 699 -28.69 11.56 -22.94
C ASP A 699 -27.31 11.87 -22.32
N THR A 700 -26.75 10.92 -21.56
CA THR A 700 -25.40 11.02 -20.98
C THR A 700 -24.31 11.04 -22.06
N ALA A 701 -24.43 10.20 -23.10
CA ALA A 701 -23.48 10.17 -24.22
C ALA A 701 -23.49 11.51 -24.99
N TRP A 702 -24.67 12.08 -25.25
CA TRP A 702 -24.80 13.41 -25.84
C TRP A 702 -24.24 14.52 -24.94
N GLN A 703 -24.47 14.47 -23.62
CA GLN A 703 -23.88 15.44 -22.68
C GLN A 703 -22.34 15.37 -22.69
N ILE A 704 -21.76 14.17 -22.75
CA ILE A 704 -20.29 13.99 -22.82
C ILE A 704 -19.75 14.59 -24.13
N ALA A 705 -20.39 14.33 -25.27
CA ALA A 705 -19.98 14.89 -26.56
C ALA A 705 -20.12 16.42 -26.63
N GLU A 706 -21.22 16.98 -26.12
CA GLU A 706 -21.40 18.44 -26.00
C GLU A 706 -20.31 19.05 -25.10
N THR A 707 -19.95 18.38 -24.00
CA THR A 707 -18.89 18.86 -23.09
C THR A 707 -17.50 18.83 -23.76
N LEU A 708 -17.22 17.82 -24.59
CA LEU A 708 -15.96 17.72 -25.34
C LEU A 708 -15.83 18.81 -26.42
N ASP A 709 -16.88 19.12 -27.18
CA ASP A 709 -16.81 20.20 -28.16
C ASP A 709 -16.58 21.57 -27.50
N HIS A 710 -17.10 21.75 -26.27
CA HIS A 710 -16.84 22.93 -25.43
C HIS A 710 -15.48 22.94 -24.72
N SER A 711 -14.71 21.83 -24.67
CA SER A 711 -13.38 21.80 -24.06
C SER A 711 -12.25 22.21 -25.01
N ARG A 712 -12.53 22.27 -26.30
CA ARG A 712 -11.64 22.78 -27.35
C ARG A 712 -11.19 24.21 -27.01
N ASP A 713 -9.90 24.49 -27.21
CA ASP A 713 -9.16 25.69 -26.74
C ASP A 713 -9.09 25.92 -25.22
N LEU A 714 -9.58 25.01 -24.36
CA LEU A 714 -9.54 25.13 -22.89
C LEU A 714 -8.52 24.21 -22.21
N THR A 715 -8.62 22.89 -22.39
CA THR A 715 -7.66 21.91 -21.84
C THR A 715 -7.70 20.62 -22.66
N PRO A 716 -6.57 19.89 -22.85
CA PRO A 716 -6.60 18.62 -23.58
C PRO A 716 -7.50 17.62 -22.88
N CYS A 717 -8.36 16.94 -23.63
CA CYS A 717 -9.35 16.00 -23.11
C CYS A 717 -9.27 14.68 -23.86
N VAL A 718 -9.38 13.59 -23.10
CA VAL A 718 -9.39 12.22 -23.62
C VAL A 718 -10.57 11.48 -23.05
N LEU A 719 -11.33 10.81 -23.91
CA LEU A 719 -12.43 9.93 -23.52
C LEU A 719 -12.12 8.50 -23.92
N VAL A 720 -12.19 7.56 -22.98
CA VAL A 720 -12.21 6.12 -23.25
C VAL A 720 -13.58 5.60 -22.80
N LEU A 721 -14.43 5.20 -23.74
CA LEU A 721 -15.84 4.87 -23.51
C LEU A 721 -16.17 3.47 -24.07
N PRO A 722 -17.28 2.82 -23.68
CA PRO A 722 -17.72 1.59 -24.34
C PRO A 722 -18.26 1.88 -25.75
N ALA A 723 -18.21 0.88 -26.63
CA ALA A 723 -18.66 0.99 -28.02
C ALA A 723 -20.16 1.34 -28.20
N SER A 724 -20.97 1.24 -27.15
CA SER A 724 -22.35 1.78 -27.14
C SER A 724 -22.40 3.30 -27.43
N ALA A 725 -21.34 4.04 -27.14
CA ALA A 725 -21.20 5.46 -27.46
C ALA A 725 -20.92 5.77 -28.95
N ALA A 726 -20.65 4.77 -29.80
CA ALA A 726 -20.33 4.96 -31.23
C ALA A 726 -21.42 5.70 -32.03
N SER A 727 -22.66 5.71 -31.55
CA SER A 727 -23.76 6.47 -32.16
C SER A 727 -23.60 8.00 -32.05
N VAL A 728 -22.75 8.48 -31.14
CA VAL A 728 -22.41 9.90 -30.94
C VAL A 728 -20.98 10.21 -31.40
N PHE A 729 -20.08 9.21 -31.34
CA PHE A 729 -18.68 9.30 -31.78
C PHE A 729 -18.39 8.33 -32.96
N PRO A 730 -18.88 8.61 -34.19
CA PRO A 730 -18.78 7.70 -35.32
C PRO A 730 -17.38 7.60 -35.94
N ASP A 731 -16.52 8.60 -35.70
CA ASP A 731 -15.15 8.68 -36.26
C ASP A 731 -14.07 8.24 -35.25
N ALA A 732 -14.46 7.74 -34.07
CA ALA A 732 -13.53 7.29 -33.02
C ALA A 732 -12.99 5.88 -33.31
N GLU A 733 -11.73 5.61 -32.93
CA GLU A 733 -11.14 4.27 -33.06
C GLU A 733 -11.80 3.29 -32.08
N VAL A 734 -12.12 2.08 -32.55
CA VAL A 734 -12.77 1.04 -31.75
C VAL A 734 -11.77 -0.10 -31.50
N LEU A 735 -11.57 -0.45 -30.23
CA LEU A 735 -10.70 -1.52 -29.77
C LEU A 735 -11.54 -2.69 -29.21
N ASP A 736 -11.48 -3.87 -29.84
CA ASP A 736 -12.10 -5.09 -29.34
C ASP A 736 -11.26 -5.69 -28.20
N ALA A 737 -11.71 -5.51 -26.96
CA ALA A 737 -11.07 -6.06 -25.77
C ALA A 737 -11.17 -7.59 -25.68
N SER A 738 -12.08 -8.22 -26.43
CA SER A 738 -12.29 -9.68 -26.45
C SER A 738 -11.38 -10.42 -27.43
N ALA A 739 -10.61 -9.69 -28.26
CA ALA A 739 -9.72 -10.28 -29.26
C ALA A 739 -8.48 -10.95 -28.63
N ASP A 740 -8.53 -12.28 -28.48
CA ASP A 740 -7.39 -13.14 -28.12
C ASP A 740 -6.29 -13.23 -29.24
N ALA A 741 -6.37 -12.39 -30.26
CA ALA A 741 -5.49 -12.34 -31.43
C ALA A 741 -5.27 -10.88 -31.89
N PRO A 742 -4.17 -10.58 -32.62
CA PRO A 742 -3.94 -9.23 -33.13
C PRO A 742 -5.09 -8.71 -33.99
N GLN A 743 -5.56 -7.49 -33.71
CA GLN A 743 -6.61 -6.78 -34.43
C GLN A 743 -6.03 -5.56 -35.14
N HIS A 744 -6.59 -5.18 -36.29
CA HIS A 744 -6.11 -4.01 -37.02
C HIS A 744 -6.56 -2.71 -36.34
N VAL A 745 -5.62 -1.81 -36.02
CA VAL A 745 -5.91 -0.49 -35.43
C VAL A 745 -5.70 0.59 -36.49
N SER A 746 -6.77 1.24 -36.91
CA SER A 746 -6.84 2.09 -38.11
C SER A 746 -6.00 3.36 -37.98
N ALA A 747 -6.00 3.98 -36.80
CA ALA A 747 -5.18 5.13 -36.43
C ALA A 747 -3.65 4.85 -36.48
N LEU A 748 -3.26 3.57 -36.47
CA LEU A 748 -1.86 3.11 -36.48
C LEU A 748 -1.45 2.45 -37.80
N GLY A 749 -2.40 1.88 -38.54
CA GLY A 749 -2.13 1.07 -39.74
C GLY A 749 -1.44 -0.27 -39.46
N THR A 750 -1.49 -0.78 -38.22
CA THR A 750 -0.85 -2.03 -37.80
C THR A 750 -1.79 -2.91 -36.97
N ASP A 751 -1.49 -4.21 -36.94
CA ASP A 751 -2.21 -5.18 -36.13
C ASP A 751 -1.61 -5.25 -34.72
N VAL A 752 -2.45 -5.16 -33.68
CA VAL A 752 -2.06 -5.10 -32.25
C VAL A 752 -2.85 -6.14 -31.45
N LEU A 753 -2.18 -6.93 -30.61
CA LEU A 753 -2.78 -7.72 -29.54
C LEU A 753 -2.80 -6.85 -28.27
N LEU A 754 -3.97 -6.56 -27.72
CA LEU A 754 -4.13 -5.64 -26.60
C LEU A 754 -3.56 -6.21 -25.28
N GLN A 755 -2.92 -5.36 -24.47
CA GLN A 755 -2.59 -5.71 -23.09
C GLN A 755 -3.83 -5.62 -22.19
N ARG A 756 -4.02 -6.63 -21.34
CA ARG A 756 -5.12 -6.72 -20.36
C ARG A 756 -4.58 -7.21 -19.02
N LEU A 757 -4.95 -6.50 -17.95
CA LEU A 757 -4.59 -6.86 -16.58
C LEU A 757 -5.86 -7.36 -15.87
N ASP A 758 -5.83 -8.59 -15.36
CA ASP A 758 -7.03 -9.22 -14.80
C ASP A 758 -7.47 -8.58 -13.47
N ALA A 759 -8.76 -8.70 -13.16
CA ALA A 759 -9.33 -8.12 -11.94
C ALA A 759 -8.63 -8.62 -10.65
N ALA A 760 -8.11 -9.85 -10.67
CA ALA A 760 -7.39 -10.45 -9.55
C ALA A 760 -6.00 -9.81 -9.35
N SER A 761 -5.30 -9.48 -10.44
CA SER A 761 -3.99 -8.82 -10.41
C SER A 761 -4.12 -7.35 -10.04
N ILE A 762 -5.14 -6.64 -10.55
CA ILE A 762 -5.46 -5.27 -10.11
C ILE A 762 -5.65 -5.24 -8.58
N ALA A 763 -6.46 -6.15 -8.03
CA ALA A 763 -6.70 -6.24 -6.59
C ALA A 763 -5.42 -6.59 -5.79
N GLN A 764 -4.58 -7.51 -6.30
CA GLN A 764 -3.29 -7.86 -5.68
C GLN A 764 -2.31 -6.67 -5.67
N LEU A 765 -2.18 -5.96 -6.78
CA LEU A 765 -1.27 -4.82 -6.92
C LEU A 765 -1.74 -3.63 -6.09
N ALA A 766 -3.05 -3.37 -6.06
CA ALA A 766 -3.64 -2.38 -5.16
C ALA A 766 -3.44 -2.77 -3.69
N ALA A 767 -3.51 -4.06 -3.32
CA ALA A 767 -3.20 -4.53 -1.96
C ALA A 767 -1.72 -4.30 -1.60
N ALA A 768 -0.77 -4.69 -2.47
CA ALA A 768 0.65 -4.45 -2.28
C ALA A 768 0.98 -2.94 -2.17
N TYR A 769 0.39 -2.11 -3.03
CA TYR A 769 0.55 -0.66 -2.98
C TYR A 769 0.02 -0.08 -1.66
N ARG A 770 -1.20 -0.45 -1.24
CA ARG A 770 -1.78 -0.08 0.08
C ARG A 770 -0.93 -0.55 1.26
N GLN A 771 -0.19 -1.65 1.14
CA GLN A 771 0.76 -2.14 2.14
C GLN A 771 2.01 -1.23 2.24
N THR A 772 2.54 -0.73 1.11
CA THR A 772 3.63 0.28 1.13
C THR A 772 3.18 1.63 1.72
N CYS A 773 1.89 1.97 1.59
CA CYS A 773 1.30 3.17 2.17
C CYS A 773 1.09 3.10 3.70
N ARG A 774 1.22 1.91 4.33
CA ARG A 774 1.07 1.80 5.80
C ARG A 774 2.23 2.49 6.51
N PRO A 775 1.97 3.34 7.52
CA PRO A 775 3.05 3.91 8.34
C PRO A 775 3.79 2.81 9.11
N ALA A 776 5.05 3.08 9.47
CA ALA A 776 5.78 2.23 10.41
C ALA A 776 5.06 2.19 11.78
N GLU A 777 4.97 1.01 12.37
CA GLU A 777 4.25 0.77 13.61
C GLU A 777 5.01 1.36 14.82
N GLY A 778 4.33 1.57 15.93
CA GLY A 778 4.97 2.08 17.15
C GLY A 778 6.06 1.13 17.67
N PRO A 779 7.07 1.63 18.40
CA PRO A 779 8.03 0.74 19.06
C PRO A 779 7.29 -0.10 20.12
N GLU A 780 7.52 -1.41 20.12
CA GLU A 780 6.84 -2.37 21.01
C GLU A 780 7.81 -3.06 21.97
N GLY A 781 7.28 -3.52 23.11
CA GLY A 781 8.06 -4.18 24.17
C GLY A 781 9.30 -3.37 24.57
N VAL A 782 10.45 -4.04 24.62
CA VAL A 782 11.74 -3.43 24.95
C VAL A 782 12.21 -2.39 23.93
N TRP A 783 11.80 -2.47 22.65
CA TRP A 783 12.26 -1.56 21.59
C TRP A 783 11.81 -0.10 21.80
N LYS A 784 10.87 0.14 22.74
CA LYS A 784 10.55 1.47 23.30
C LYS A 784 11.72 2.16 24.01
N HIS A 785 12.77 1.42 24.35
CA HIS A 785 13.97 1.92 25.03
C HIS A 785 15.17 2.13 24.08
N VAL A 786 14.97 2.00 22.76
CA VAL A 786 15.95 2.47 21.77
C VAL A 786 15.99 4.01 21.82
N PRO A 787 17.18 4.65 21.92
CA PRO A 787 17.31 6.10 21.90
C PRO A 787 16.64 6.75 20.68
N PRO A 788 15.96 7.90 20.84
CA PRO A 788 15.52 8.70 19.72
C PRO A 788 16.72 9.38 19.04
N GLU A 789 16.65 9.58 17.72
CA GLU A 789 17.73 10.27 17.01
C GLU A 789 17.91 11.71 17.53
N PRO A 790 19.14 12.17 17.83
CA PRO A 790 19.41 13.53 18.30
C PRO A 790 18.91 14.60 17.32
N ILE A 791 18.01 15.45 17.83
CA ILE A 791 17.23 16.43 17.07
C ILE A 791 18.08 17.62 16.63
N GLU A 792 19.10 18.00 17.41
CA GLU A 792 19.82 19.26 17.24
C GLU A 792 21.33 19.10 17.03
N VAL A 793 21.87 20.03 16.24
CA VAL A 793 23.24 20.53 16.38
C VAL A 793 23.08 21.88 17.05
N PRO A 794 23.63 22.11 18.26
CA PRO A 794 23.43 23.39 18.96
C PRO A 794 24.03 24.53 18.14
N GLU A 795 23.36 25.68 18.17
CA GLU A 795 23.86 26.89 17.52
C GLU A 795 25.20 27.34 18.13
N SER A 796 26.02 28.00 17.30
CA SER A 796 27.41 28.33 17.63
C SER A 796 27.54 29.14 18.93
N ALA A 797 28.21 28.56 19.92
CA ALA A 797 28.59 29.24 21.15
C ALA A 797 29.47 30.49 20.84
N PRO A 798 29.41 31.55 21.67
CA PRO A 798 29.96 32.86 21.32
C PRO A 798 31.49 32.85 21.19
N ALA A 799 31.99 33.83 20.45
CA ALA A 799 33.41 33.96 20.10
C ALA A 799 34.34 33.96 21.33
N VAL A 800 35.44 33.21 21.22
CA VAL A 800 36.47 33.13 22.25
C VAL A 800 37.10 34.50 22.48
N HIS A 801 36.85 35.10 23.64
CA HIS A 801 37.65 36.23 24.11
C HIS A 801 39.10 35.75 24.36
N PRO A 802 40.12 36.39 23.77
CA PRO A 802 41.50 36.01 24.01
C PRO A 802 41.89 36.27 25.47
N VAL A 803 42.37 35.23 26.16
CA VAL A 803 42.97 35.37 27.48
C VAL A 803 44.25 36.22 27.36
N PRO A 804 44.48 37.23 28.21
CA PRO A 804 45.72 38.02 28.17
C PRO A 804 46.95 37.15 28.48
N ASP A 805 47.94 37.16 27.58
CA ASP A 805 49.19 36.42 27.74
C ASP A 805 50.06 37.07 28.84
N PRO A 806 50.36 36.37 29.96
CA PRO A 806 51.10 36.93 31.09
C PRO A 806 52.64 36.92 30.85
N ARG A 807 53.09 37.28 29.64
CA ARG A 807 54.51 37.33 29.26
C ARG A 807 54.89 38.57 28.44
N GLN A 808 54.87 39.73 29.10
CA GLN A 808 55.71 40.86 28.70
C GLN A 808 56.70 41.16 29.82
N ASP A 809 57.90 40.60 29.69
CA ASP A 809 59.07 41.02 30.48
C ASP A 809 59.49 42.45 30.11
N ASN A 810 60.12 43.13 31.06
CA ASN A 810 60.33 44.57 30.99
C ASN A 810 61.70 44.97 30.39
N ASN A 811 61.76 46.22 29.90
CA ASN A 811 62.95 47.03 29.62
C ASN A 811 63.83 46.77 28.35
N ASP A 812 63.65 47.70 27.41
CA ASP A 812 64.67 48.64 26.88
C ASP A 812 65.67 48.25 25.76
N ARG A 813 65.36 48.78 24.55
CA ARG A 813 66.23 49.66 23.70
C ARG A 813 67.42 49.02 22.92
N PRO A 814 67.93 49.70 21.87
CA PRO A 814 67.17 50.22 20.73
C PRO A 814 67.87 49.92 19.37
N GLY A 815 67.21 49.21 18.45
CA GLY A 815 67.71 48.95 17.09
C GLY A 815 66.97 49.80 16.03
N LEU A 816 67.69 50.53 15.19
CA LEU A 816 67.12 51.47 14.22
C LEU A 816 66.70 50.78 12.90
N VAL A 817 65.49 51.08 12.40
CA VAL A 817 65.00 50.70 11.06
C VAL A 817 65.68 51.57 9.97
N PRO A 818 65.88 51.05 8.74
CA PRO A 818 64.84 51.20 7.69
C PRO A 818 64.53 49.86 6.96
N ALA A 819 63.38 49.58 6.35
CA ALA A 819 62.22 50.32 5.82
C ALA A 819 62.12 50.28 4.28
N VAL A 820 61.11 49.52 3.80
CA VAL A 820 60.27 49.61 2.57
C VAL A 820 60.88 49.87 1.17
N ASP A 821 60.13 49.37 0.17
CA ASP A 821 60.06 49.78 -1.24
C ASP A 821 61.22 49.50 -2.22
N ALA A 822 60.94 48.62 -3.18
CA ALA A 822 61.40 48.73 -4.57
C ALA A 822 60.46 47.98 -5.53
N ALA A 823 60.06 48.61 -6.63
CA ALA A 823 59.32 47.98 -7.72
C ALA A 823 60.19 47.84 -8.98
N GLY A 824 60.11 46.70 -9.66
CA GLY A 824 60.80 46.40 -10.93
C GLY A 824 60.57 44.94 -11.33
N ARG A 825 59.72 44.64 -12.32
CA ARG A 825 59.97 44.69 -13.77
C ARG A 825 61.02 43.68 -14.27
N HIS A 826 60.49 42.59 -14.85
CA HIS A 826 60.77 42.10 -16.21
C HIS A 826 62.18 41.56 -16.61
N GLN A 827 62.11 40.46 -17.38
CA GLN A 827 63.08 39.98 -18.39
C GLN A 827 64.40 39.36 -17.87
N ASP A 828 64.96 38.31 -18.49
CA ASP A 828 64.45 37.40 -19.54
C ASP A 828 65.32 36.11 -19.60
N VAL A 829 65.11 35.29 -20.64
CA VAL A 829 66.03 34.28 -21.23
C VAL A 829 65.90 32.84 -20.68
N ALA A 830 65.83 31.77 -21.50
CA ALA A 830 65.34 31.56 -22.89
C ALA A 830 65.32 30.04 -23.20
N THR A 831 64.69 29.65 -24.33
CA THR A 831 64.75 28.34 -25.01
C THR A 831 64.13 27.13 -24.27
N GLY A 832 63.25 26.31 -24.86
CA GLY A 832 62.42 26.49 -26.06
C GLY A 832 62.53 25.37 -27.10
N ARG A 833 61.45 24.59 -27.29
CA ARG A 833 61.04 24.04 -28.58
C ARG A 833 59.60 23.53 -28.61
N ASP A 834 59.07 23.60 -29.82
CA ASP A 834 57.75 23.21 -30.32
C ASP A 834 57.31 21.79 -29.92
N ASN A 835 56.02 21.63 -29.58
CA ASN A 835 55.09 20.95 -30.49
C ASN A 835 53.62 21.14 -30.10
N THR A 836 52.74 21.06 -31.10
CA THR A 836 51.29 20.93 -30.95
C THR A 836 50.89 19.46 -30.84
N ASP A 837 50.05 19.11 -29.87
CA ASP A 837 48.76 18.48 -30.20
C ASP A 837 47.75 18.62 -29.04
N ALA A 838 46.46 18.47 -29.33
CA ALA A 838 45.38 18.66 -28.35
C ALA A 838 44.68 17.33 -28.01
N ALA A 839 44.94 16.81 -26.80
CA ALA A 839 44.25 15.65 -26.25
C ALA A 839 43.81 15.92 -24.79
N GLN A 840 42.63 15.42 -24.42
CA GLN A 840 42.04 15.61 -23.11
C GLN A 840 42.68 14.69 -22.06
N PRO A 841 43.02 15.16 -20.84
CA PRO A 841 43.53 14.30 -19.78
C PRO A 841 42.39 13.58 -19.03
N GLN A 842 42.37 12.26 -19.06
CA GLN A 842 41.53 11.45 -18.16
C GLN A 842 42.11 11.38 -16.73
N PRO A 843 41.28 11.25 -15.68
CA PRO A 843 41.74 11.29 -14.29
C PRO A 843 42.27 9.95 -13.78
N VAL A 844 43.56 9.66 -13.99
CA VAL A 844 44.26 8.46 -13.47
C VAL A 844 44.59 8.58 -11.96
N ALA A 845 43.70 9.21 -11.18
CA ALA A 845 43.94 9.56 -9.77
C ALA A 845 43.37 8.54 -8.75
N PHE A 846 42.46 7.66 -9.17
CA PHE A 846 41.72 6.79 -8.24
C PHE A 846 42.47 5.49 -7.88
N GLN A 847 43.17 4.89 -8.84
CA GLN A 847 43.77 3.55 -8.65
C GLN A 847 44.90 3.53 -7.60
N ALA A 848 45.75 4.57 -7.60
CA ALA A 848 46.88 4.69 -6.67
C ALA A 848 46.47 4.88 -5.19
N LEU A 849 45.16 5.08 -4.91
CA LEU A 849 44.62 5.21 -3.56
C LEU A 849 43.98 3.89 -3.08
N LEU A 850 43.55 3.02 -4.01
CA LEU A 850 43.10 1.66 -3.71
C LEU A 850 44.27 0.72 -3.37
N ASP A 851 45.41 0.86 -4.05
CA ASP A 851 46.63 0.07 -3.77
C ASP A 851 47.23 0.33 -2.37
N ALA A 852 46.74 1.35 -1.65
CA ALA A 852 47.12 1.64 -0.26
C ALA A 852 46.31 0.85 0.78
N ALA A 853 45.26 0.12 0.39
CA ALA A 853 44.37 -0.64 1.27
C ALA A 853 44.76 -2.14 1.37
N GLY A 854 46.04 -2.42 1.61
CA GLY A 854 46.60 -3.78 1.63
C GLY A 854 46.72 -4.41 3.02
N ASP A 855 46.01 -5.53 3.22
CA ASP A 855 46.25 -6.62 4.20
C ASP A 855 46.51 -6.25 5.69
N PRO A 856 45.54 -6.46 6.61
CA PRO A 856 45.72 -6.24 8.05
C PRO A 856 46.54 -7.34 8.77
N GLY A 857 47.28 -8.19 8.05
CA GLY A 857 47.96 -9.37 8.62
C GLY A 857 49.37 -9.17 9.22
N GLN A 858 50.13 -8.12 8.87
CA GLN A 858 51.57 -8.06 9.19
C GLN A 858 52.10 -6.71 9.72
N ALA A 859 51.90 -6.45 11.01
CA ALA A 859 52.63 -5.42 11.77
C ALA A 859 53.15 -5.97 13.11
N SER A 860 54.44 -6.25 13.20
CA SER A 860 55.05 -6.83 14.41
C SER A 860 55.14 -5.81 15.56
N LEU A 861 54.49 -6.11 16.68
CA LEU A 861 54.47 -5.25 17.88
C LEU A 861 55.88 -5.07 18.47
N LYS A 862 56.46 -3.88 18.29
CA LYS A 862 57.73 -3.50 18.91
C LYS A 862 57.47 -2.83 20.26
N ALA A 863 57.79 -3.55 21.35
CA ALA A 863 57.57 -3.06 22.70
C ALA A 863 58.30 -1.73 22.98
N VAL A 864 57.58 -0.76 23.53
CA VAL A 864 58.10 0.54 23.98
C VAL A 864 58.28 0.49 25.51
N PRO A 865 59.42 0.93 26.08
CA PRO A 865 59.61 0.94 27.53
C PRO A 865 58.72 1.98 28.21
N PRO A 866 58.36 1.79 29.50
CA PRO A 866 57.44 2.68 30.21
C PRO A 866 58.04 4.07 30.43
N PRO A 867 57.25 5.16 30.32
CA PRO A 867 57.71 6.52 30.60
C PRO A 867 57.86 6.76 32.11
N PRO A 868 58.73 7.72 32.53
CA PRO A 868 58.84 8.13 33.92
C PRO A 868 57.62 8.94 34.36
N ALA A 869 57.24 8.83 35.64
CA ALA A 869 56.10 9.54 36.21
C ALA A 869 56.43 11.03 36.45
N ALA A 870 55.68 11.93 35.80
CA ALA A 870 55.69 13.36 36.11
C ALA A 870 54.33 14.02 35.81
N GLN A 871 53.67 14.42 36.91
CA GLN A 871 52.81 15.61 37.06
C GLN A 871 51.53 15.75 36.20
N SER A 872 50.43 16.12 36.86
CA SER A 872 49.13 16.35 36.25
C SER A 872 49.02 17.77 35.69
N GLU A 873 48.70 17.91 34.40
CA GLU A 873 48.12 19.11 33.81
C GLU A 873 46.74 18.76 33.24
N GLU A 874 45.77 19.67 33.37
CA GLU A 874 44.40 19.45 32.89
C GLU A 874 44.31 19.60 31.36
N PRO A 875 43.65 18.66 30.63
CA PRO A 875 43.50 18.77 29.19
C PRO A 875 42.46 19.84 28.82
N ALA A 876 42.91 20.96 28.25
CA ALA A 876 42.02 21.98 27.69
C ALA A 876 41.19 21.40 26.52
N ALA A 877 39.88 21.31 26.72
CA ALA A 877 38.96 20.68 25.77
C ALA A 877 38.87 21.44 24.44
N ARG A 878 39.08 20.74 23.32
CA ARG A 878 38.77 21.26 21.97
C ARG A 878 37.27 21.19 21.75
N ILE A 879 36.62 22.35 21.68
CA ILE A 879 35.16 22.44 21.46
C ILE A 879 34.86 22.24 19.97
N GLY A 880 34.54 21.01 19.58
CA GLY A 880 33.82 20.71 18.35
C GLY A 880 32.30 20.94 18.50
N PRO A 881 31.52 20.86 17.41
CA PRO A 881 30.06 20.93 17.48
C PRO A 881 29.50 19.72 18.26
N ARG A 882 29.01 19.97 19.48
CA ARG A 882 28.52 18.93 20.41
C ARG A 882 27.09 18.51 20.09
N PHE A 883 26.90 17.31 19.57
CA PHE A 883 25.56 16.73 19.40
C PHE A 883 24.96 16.32 20.75
N LEU A 884 24.00 17.11 21.25
CA LEU A 884 23.25 16.77 22.45
C LEU A 884 22.17 15.73 22.12
N ILE A 885 22.45 14.47 22.44
CA ILE A 885 21.39 13.47 22.63
C ILE A 885 20.69 13.81 23.95
N PRO A 886 19.34 13.96 23.98
CA PRO A 886 18.62 14.13 25.24
C PRO A 886 18.89 12.94 26.16
N PRO A 887 19.25 13.14 27.44
CA PRO A 887 19.55 12.03 28.35
C PRO A 887 18.31 11.13 28.45
N VAL A 888 18.47 9.85 28.07
CA VAL A 888 17.37 8.88 27.81
C VAL A 888 16.78 8.33 29.13
N HIS A 889 16.57 9.22 30.09
CA HIS A 889 16.10 8.95 31.45
C HIS A 889 14.88 9.79 31.85
N SER A 890 14.36 10.62 30.93
CA SER A 890 13.13 11.39 31.13
C SER A 890 11.83 10.60 30.88
N LEU A 891 11.90 9.26 30.76
CA LEU A 891 10.75 8.38 30.96
C LEU A 891 10.60 8.10 32.46
N THR A 892 9.40 8.28 32.99
CA THR A 892 9.14 8.10 34.42
C THR A 892 9.33 6.64 34.82
N ALA A 893 9.65 6.38 36.09
CA ALA A 893 9.87 5.02 36.58
C ALA A 893 8.64 4.09 36.43
N ALA A 894 7.44 4.66 36.24
CA ALA A 894 6.19 3.92 36.00
C ALA A 894 6.01 3.47 34.53
N GLU A 895 6.78 4.02 33.59
CA GLU A 895 6.70 3.72 32.15
C GLU A 895 7.76 2.69 31.70
N ARG A 896 8.60 2.21 32.62
CA ARG A 896 9.63 1.21 32.33
C ARG A 896 9.01 -0.19 32.31
N THR A 897 9.13 -0.87 31.18
CA THR A 897 8.98 -2.34 31.15
C THR A 897 10.00 -2.93 32.13
N PRO A 898 9.64 -3.92 32.97
CA PRO A 898 10.65 -4.57 33.81
C PRO A 898 11.79 -5.13 32.93
N PRO A 899 13.07 -4.94 33.32
CA PRO A 899 14.19 -5.42 32.53
C PRO A 899 14.13 -6.94 32.38
N ILE A 900 14.60 -7.46 31.25
CA ILE A 900 14.64 -8.90 31.02
C ILE A 900 15.63 -9.51 32.02
N LEU A 901 15.13 -10.41 32.86
CA LEU A 901 15.95 -11.17 33.80
C LEU A 901 16.92 -12.03 33.00
N GLU A 902 18.19 -12.01 33.40
CA GLU A 902 19.21 -12.88 32.80
C GLU A 902 18.93 -14.33 33.17
N THR A 903 18.66 -15.16 32.17
CA THR A 903 18.71 -16.60 32.33
C THR A 903 20.18 -17.05 32.28
N ASP A 904 20.48 -18.23 32.81
CA ASP A 904 21.83 -18.80 32.66
C ASP A 904 22.15 -19.15 31.19
N ALA A 905 21.13 -19.33 30.35
CA ALA A 905 21.31 -19.48 28.90
C ALA A 905 21.76 -18.18 28.23
N ASP A 906 21.33 -17.01 28.72
CA ASP A 906 21.79 -15.71 28.20
C ASP A 906 23.27 -15.45 28.56
N LYS A 907 23.66 -15.79 29.79
CA LYS A 907 25.07 -15.77 30.22
C LYS A 907 25.92 -16.73 29.39
N THR A 908 25.45 -17.97 29.24
CA THR A 908 26.13 -18.98 28.42
C THR A 908 26.29 -18.51 26.98
N LEU A 909 25.29 -17.82 26.39
CA LEU A 909 25.38 -17.23 25.06
C LEU A 909 26.36 -16.05 24.98
N ALA A 910 26.42 -15.21 26.01
CA ALA A 910 27.38 -14.10 26.08
C ALA A 910 28.83 -14.61 26.24
N GLU A 911 29.03 -15.63 27.06
CA GLU A 911 30.33 -16.25 27.38
C GLU A 911 30.79 -17.34 26.37
N ALA A 912 29.91 -17.78 25.46
CA ALA A 912 30.20 -18.87 24.52
C ALA A 912 31.39 -18.59 23.60
N GLY A 913 32.34 -19.54 23.59
CA GLY A 913 33.39 -19.66 22.57
C GLY A 913 32.89 -20.37 21.29
N PRO A 914 33.77 -20.51 20.28
CA PRO A 914 33.41 -21.09 18.98
C PRO A 914 33.28 -22.63 18.96
N ASP A 915 33.57 -23.32 20.06
CA ASP A 915 33.67 -24.79 20.13
C ASP A 915 32.32 -25.53 20.31
N ASP A 916 31.18 -24.91 19.98
CA ASP A 916 29.88 -25.59 19.96
C ASP A 916 29.79 -26.49 18.71
N THR A 917 29.44 -27.75 18.90
CA THR A 917 29.30 -28.76 17.83
C THR A 917 27.88 -28.88 17.27
N ALA A 918 26.89 -28.17 17.83
CA ALA A 918 25.51 -28.20 17.33
C ALA A 918 25.40 -27.54 15.94
N PRO A 919 24.52 -28.04 15.04
CA PRO A 919 24.20 -27.36 13.79
C PRO A 919 23.69 -25.94 14.01
N MET A 920 24.30 -24.98 13.32
CA MET A 920 24.03 -23.54 13.45
C MET A 920 23.67 -22.94 12.09
N LEU A 921 22.42 -22.52 11.92
CA LEU A 921 22.02 -21.76 10.74
C LEU A 921 22.55 -20.33 10.86
N ARG A 922 23.31 -19.91 9.85
CA ARG A 922 23.75 -18.52 9.71
C ARG A 922 22.88 -17.78 8.73
N VAL A 923 22.32 -16.67 9.18
CA VAL A 923 21.45 -15.78 8.39
C VAL A 923 21.83 -14.31 8.52
N LEU A 924 22.75 -13.94 9.43
CA LEU A 924 23.26 -12.58 9.61
C LEU A 924 24.41 -12.23 8.65
N GLY A 925 24.29 -12.70 7.41
CA GLY A 925 25.27 -12.64 6.34
C GLY A 925 24.85 -13.64 5.26
N THR A 926 25.81 -14.23 4.56
CA THR A 926 25.58 -15.38 3.66
C THR A 926 24.77 -16.47 4.34
N LEU A 927 23.77 -17.02 3.64
CA LEU A 927 22.92 -18.10 4.14
C LEU A 927 23.69 -19.42 4.16
N GLU A 928 24.09 -19.88 5.35
CA GLU A 928 24.94 -21.08 5.54
C GLU A 928 24.40 -21.95 6.69
N LEU A 929 24.82 -23.23 6.75
CA LEU A 929 24.50 -24.13 7.86
C LEU A 929 25.78 -24.78 8.40
N HIS A 930 26.32 -24.19 9.47
CA HIS A 930 27.57 -24.63 10.10
C HIS A 930 27.36 -25.91 10.91
N ASN A 931 28.43 -26.67 11.13
CA ASN A 931 28.44 -28.00 11.77
C ASN A 931 27.56 -29.09 11.11
N ALA A 932 27.02 -28.86 9.91
CA ALA A 932 26.17 -29.81 9.17
C ALA A 932 26.86 -30.52 7.99
N GLY A 933 28.14 -30.23 7.75
CA GLY A 933 28.88 -30.67 6.56
C GLY A 933 28.47 -29.93 5.28
N ASP A 934 29.04 -30.34 4.15
CA ASP A 934 28.73 -29.74 2.84
C ASP A 934 27.29 -30.08 2.38
N LEU A 935 26.57 -29.02 2.00
CA LEU A 935 25.13 -29.01 1.77
C LEU A 935 24.78 -28.16 0.54
N GLU A 936 23.96 -28.72 -0.34
CA GLU A 936 23.38 -28.00 -1.47
C GLU A 936 22.53 -26.80 -0.98
N PRO A 937 22.61 -25.61 -1.60
CA PRO A 937 21.88 -24.42 -1.15
C PRO A 937 20.38 -24.65 -0.91
N ARG A 938 19.71 -25.47 -1.72
CA ARG A 938 18.27 -25.81 -1.55
C ARG A 938 17.96 -26.66 -0.32
N LEU A 939 18.95 -27.31 0.29
CA LEU A 939 18.82 -27.95 1.60
C LEU A 939 19.02 -26.93 2.74
N ILE A 940 19.86 -25.92 2.54
CA ILE A 940 20.06 -24.80 3.49
C ILE A 940 18.82 -23.89 3.51
N GLU A 941 18.27 -23.53 2.34
CA GLU A 941 16.99 -22.80 2.23
C GLU A 941 15.82 -23.57 2.88
N LEU A 942 15.75 -24.90 2.66
CA LEU A 942 14.75 -25.74 3.31
C LEU A 942 14.93 -25.73 4.84
N ALA A 943 16.16 -25.81 5.35
CA ALA A 943 16.43 -25.69 6.78
C ALA A 943 16.02 -24.31 7.32
N ALA A 944 16.35 -23.23 6.60
CA ALA A 944 15.97 -21.86 6.95
C ALA A 944 14.45 -21.65 6.96
N HIS A 945 13.71 -22.22 6.00
CA HIS A 945 12.25 -22.16 5.95
C HIS A 945 11.63 -22.85 7.17
N LEU A 946 12.10 -24.06 7.50
CA LEU A 946 11.64 -24.83 8.66
C LEU A 946 11.95 -24.16 10.01
N LEU A 947 12.93 -23.25 10.08
CA LEU A 947 13.36 -22.57 11.31
C LEU A 947 12.79 -21.16 11.45
N LEU A 948 12.66 -20.41 10.34
CA LEU A 948 12.19 -19.01 10.32
C LEU A 948 10.69 -18.87 9.98
N LYS A 949 10.09 -19.88 9.33
CA LYS A 949 8.63 -19.99 9.10
C LYS A 949 8.08 -21.29 9.72
N PRO A 950 8.18 -21.47 11.05
CA PRO A 950 7.64 -22.65 11.73
C PRO A 950 6.14 -22.81 11.46
N HIS A 951 5.66 -24.06 11.53
CA HIS A 951 4.27 -24.45 11.26
C HIS A 951 3.79 -24.36 9.80
N SER A 952 4.66 -24.03 8.85
CA SER A 952 4.33 -23.99 7.41
C SER A 952 3.73 -25.30 6.87
N SER A 953 2.73 -25.17 5.98
CA SER A 953 2.07 -26.32 5.34
C SER A 953 2.95 -26.98 4.28
N ALA A 954 2.55 -28.18 3.82
CA ALA A 954 3.22 -28.84 2.72
C ALA A 954 3.09 -28.03 1.41
N GLU A 955 1.93 -27.43 1.14
CA GLU A 955 1.75 -26.56 -0.03
C GLU A 955 2.65 -25.31 0.08
N ARG A 956 2.65 -24.60 1.22
CA ARG A 956 3.45 -23.37 1.36
C ARG A 956 4.96 -23.61 1.26
N LEU A 957 5.46 -24.73 1.78
CA LEU A 957 6.86 -25.16 1.58
C LEU A 957 7.18 -25.43 0.11
N CYS A 958 6.23 -26.01 -0.63
CA CYS A 958 6.39 -26.24 -2.07
C CYS A 958 6.32 -24.95 -2.89
N GLU A 959 5.47 -23.99 -2.50
CA GLU A 959 5.35 -22.66 -3.12
C GLU A 959 6.60 -21.80 -2.86
N ASP A 960 6.98 -21.59 -1.59
CA ASP A 960 8.08 -20.69 -1.22
C ASP A 960 9.44 -21.16 -1.76
N LEU A 961 9.67 -22.48 -1.87
CA LEU A 961 10.93 -23.04 -2.37
C LEU A 961 10.94 -23.29 -3.89
N GLY A 962 9.85 -22.95 -4.60
CA GLY A 962 9.71 -23.09 -6.04
C GLY A 962 10.31 -21.91 -6.81
N ASP A 963 11.21 -22.19 -7.76
CA ASP A 963 11.79 -21.19 -8.67
C ASP A 963 10.79 -20.85 -9.78
N GLY A 964 9.72 -20.13 -9.43
CA GLY A 964 8.58 -19.83 -10.33
C GLY A 964 7.58 -20.98 -10.48
N GLU A 965 8.04 -22.24 -10.43
CA GLU A 965 7.18 -23.43 -10.34
C GLU A 965 7.25 -24.09 -8.94
N PRO A 966 6.11 -24.31 -8.25
CA PRO A 966 6.10 -24.98 -6.95
C PRO A 966 6.64 -26.42 -6.99
N TRP A 967 7.37 -26.82 -5.94
CA TRP A 967 7.89 -28.19 -5.84
C TRP A 967 6.76 -29.22 -5.77
N SER A 968 6.96 -30.40 -6.38
CA SER A 968 6.04 -31.52 -6.14
C SER A 968 6.17 -32.03 -4.68
N PRO A 969 5.10 -32.55 -4.05
CA PRO A 969 5.19 -33.17 -2.72
C PRO A 969 6.19 -34.33 -2.64
N LYS A 970 6.47 -34.99 -3.77
CA LYS A 970 7.51 -36.03 -3.91
C LYS A 970 8.92 -35.43 -3.85
N THR A 971 9.12 -34.24 -4.41
CA THR A 971 10.38 -33.47 -4.34
C THR A 971 10.66 -33.03 -2.90
N LEU A 972 9.69 -32.37 -2.26
CA LEU A 972 9.76 -32.00 -0.85
C LEU A 972 10.05 -33.22 0.05
N GLY A 973 9.33 -34.33 -0.18
CA GLY A 973 9.55 -35.60 0.51
C GLY A 973 10.90 -36.29 0.21
N SER A 974 11.63 -35.88 -0.83
CA SER A 974 13.03 -36.28 -1.02
C SER A 974 13.97 -35.35 -0.25
N ARG A 975 13.90 -34.04 -0.50
CA ARG A 975 14.77 -33.04 0.14
C ARG A 975 14.74 -33.11 1.66
N LEU A 976 13.57 -33.38 2.26
CA LEU A 976 13.40 -33.60 3.70
C LEU A 976 14.00 -34.91 4.24
N ARG A 977 14.21 -35.93 3.39
CA ARG A 977 14.99 -37.14 3.76
C ARG A 977 16.48 -36.85 3.61
N ASP A 978 16.87 -36.19 2.53
CA ASP A 978 18.26 -35.83 2.25
C ASP A 978 18.82 -34.92 3.37
N LEU A 979 18.08 -33.87 3.75
CA LEU A 979 18.42 -32.98 4.88
C LEU A 979 18.51 -33.73 6.22
N ARG A 980 17.58 -34.67 6.49
CA ARG A 980 17.62 -35.52 7.70
C ARG A 980 18.84 -36.43 7.74
N THR A 981 19.22 -37.02 6.61
CA THR A 981 20.40 -37.87 6.51
C THR A 981 21.71 -37.08 6.60
N ARG A 982 21.71 -35.80 6.19
CA ARG A 982 22.88 -34.91 6.32
C ARG A 982 23.07 -34.38 7.73
N LEU A 983 22.01 -33.85 8.36
CA LEU A 983 22.07 -33.34 9.74
C LEU A 983 22.17 -34.46 10.78
N GLY A 984 21.57 -35.63 10.52
CA GLY A 984 21.61 -36.76 11.44
C GLY A 984 20.85 -36.52 12.73
N ALA A 985 21.50 -36.82 13.85
CA ALA A 985 20.94 -36.78 15.20
C ALA A 985 21.92 -36.11 16.18
N ASP A 986 21.37 -35.64 17.31
CA ASP A 986 22.12 -35.02 18.39
C ASP A 986 22.83 -36.04 19.31
N VAL A 987 23.41 -35.54 20.42
CA VAL A 987 24.13 -36.33 21.42
C VAL A 987 23.25 -37.30 22.23
N ASP A 988 21.93 -37.06 22.28
CA ASP A 988 20.95 -37.92 22.94
C ASP A 988 20.37 -38.97 21.98
N GLY A 989 20.58 -38.80 20.67
CA GLY A 989 20.10 -39.67 19.59
C GLY A 989 18.83 -39.18 18.91
N ASP A 990 18.33 -37.98 19.25
CA ASP A 990 17.14 -37.39 18.63
C ASP A 990 17.49 -36.72 17.29
N LEU A 991 16.62 -36.87 16.29
CA LEU A 991 16.86 -36.39 14.93
C LEU A 991 16.67 -34.88 14.83
N TYR A 992 17.71 -34.15 14.39
CA TYR A 992 17.64 -32.70 14.12
C TYR A 992 16.55 -32.31 13.11
N VAL A 993 16.15 -33.26 12.25
CA VAL A 993 14.93 -33.17 11.41
C VAL A 993 13.95 -34.26 11.88
N PRO A 994 13.03 -33.99 12.82
CA PRO A 994 12.08 -34.99 13.32
C PRO A 994 11.24 -35.66 12.21
N GLN A 995 10.78 -36.88 12.46
CA GLN A 995 9.77 -37.51 11.59
C GLN A 995 8.37 -37.03 11.97
N ARG A 996 7.48 -36.81 10.97
CA ARG A 996 6.11 -36.35 11.22
C ARG A 996 5.32 -37.42 11.96
N LYS A 997 4.70 -37.04 13.09
CA LYS A 997 3.83 -37.92 13.89
C LYS A 997 2.40 -38.05 13.32
N GLY A 998 2.08 -37.36 12.22
CA GLY A 998 0.81 -37.48 11.50
C GLY A 998 0.74 -36.54 10.27
N LYS A 999 -0.33 -36.67 9.46
CA LYS A 999 -0.56 -35.81 8.27
C LYS A 999 -0.78 -34.32 8.61
N SER A 1000 -1.23 -34.02 9.83
CA SER A 1000 -1.45 -32.68 10.37
C SER A 1000 -0.27 -32.12 11.16
N SER A 1001 0.72 -32.95 11.53
CA SER A 1001 1.92 -32.44 12.20
C SER A 1001 2.70 -31.53 11.25
N PRO A 1002 3.07 -30.29 11.63
CA PRO A 1002 3.88 -29.44 10.77
C PRO A 1002 5.25 -30.05 10.48
N TYR A 1003 5.95 -29.52 9.48
CA TYR A 1003 7.39 -29.72 9.36
C TYR A 1003 8.10 -28.73 10.29
N ALA A 1004 9.20 -29.17 10.90
CA ALA A 1004 10.04 -28.38 11.79
C ALA A 1004 11.45 -28.99 11.86
N LEU A 1005 12.40 -28.22 12.36
CA LEU A 1005 13.68 -28.71 12.90
C LEU A 1005 13.57 -28.92 14.41
N SER A 1006 14.57 -29.57 15.01
CA SER A 1006 14.75 -29.55 16.47
C SER A 1006 15.15 -28.14 16.94
N ASP A 1007 14.66 -27.80 18.11
CA ASP A 1007 15.09 -26.72 19.00
C ASP A 1007 16.59 -26.69 19.33
N LYS A 1008 17.30 -27.82 19.19
CA LYS A 1008 18.77 -27.91 19.30
C LYS A 1008 19.52 -27.44 18.04
N VAL A 1009 18.83 -27.14 16.94
CA VAL A 1009 19.43 -26.44 15.79
C VAL A 1009 19.44 -24.94 16.09
N ARG A 1010 20.63 -24.36 16.21
CA ARG A 1010 20.80 -22.93 16.55
C ARG A 1010 20.61 -22.04 15.32
N CYS A 1011 20.37 -20.76 15.56
CA CYS A 1011 20.28 -19.72 14.52
C CYS A 1011 20.88 -18.42 15.04
N ASP A 1012 21.81 -17.82 14.28
CA ASP A 1012 22.48 -16.59 14.71
C ASP A 1012 21.50 -15.40 14.86
N TRP A 1013 20.43 -15.34 14.07
CA TRP A 1013 19.33 -14.39 14.26
C TRP A 1013 18.59 -14.54 15.60
N HIS A 1014 18.29 -15.76 16.03
CA HIS A 1014 17.58 -15.98 17.31
C HIS A 1014 18.47 -15.60 18.51
N ASP A 1015 19.78 -15.80 18.39
CA ASP A 1015 20.74 -15.41 19.41
C ASP A 1015 21.02 -13.89 19.40
N PHE A 1016 21.10 -13.27 18.21
CA PHE A 1016 21.11 -11.82 18.03
C PHE A 1016 19.88 -11.16 18.65
N GLU A 1017 18.67 -11.65 18.36
CA GLU A 1017 17.44 -11.09 18.91
C GLU A 1017 17.42 -11.16 20.44
N ARG A 1018 17.93 -12.25 21.02
CA ARG A 1018 17.99 -12.45 22.47
C ARG A 1018 18.93 -11.44 23.14
N LEU A 1019 20.16 -11.34 22.64
CA LEU A 1019 21.16 -10.38 23.12
C LEU A 1019 20.72 -8.93 22.91
N ALA A 1020 20.12 -8.62 21.76
CA ALA A 1020 19.61 -7.29 21.46
C ALA A 1020 18.46 -6.90 22.41
N LYS A 1021 17.46 -7.78 22.60
CA LYS A 1021 16.34 -7.53 23.54
C LYS A 1021 16.85 -7.36 24.98
N LEU A 1022 17.82 -8.18 25.41
CA LEU A 1022 18.45 -8.09 26.73
C LEU A 1022 19.18 -6.76 26.92
N GLY A 1023 20.07 -6.40 26.00
CA GLY A 1023 20.84 -5.15 26.06
C GLY A 1023 19.96 -3.90 26.00
N VAL A 1024 18.97 -3.86 25.10
CA VAL A 1024 18.02 -2.73 24.99
C VAL A 1024 17.22 -2.57 26.29
N SER A 1025 16.87 -3.67 26.98
CA SER A 1025 16.18 -3.61 28.27
C SER A 1025 17.03 -3.07 29.43
N ARG A 1026 18.35 -2.95 29.25
CA ARG A 1026 19.33 -2.49 30.26
C ARG A 1026 19.93 -1.11 29.95
N GLY A 1027 19.76 -0.59 28.74
CA GLY A 1027 20.31 0.72 28.34
C GLY A 1027 21.84 0.73 28.36
N GLU A 1028 22.45 1.70 29.07
CA GLU A 1028 23.91 1.88 29.09
C GLU A 1028 24.70 0.69 29.66
N ASP A 1029 24.16 -0.01 30.67
CA ASP A 1029 24.77 -1.26 31.18
C ASP A 1029 24.67 -2.42 30.17
N GLY A 1030 23.70 -2.34 29.25
CA GLY A 1030 23.41 -3.37 28.25
C GLY A 1030 24.29 -3.36 27.00
N LEU A 1031 25.14 -2.34 26.82
CA LEU A 1031 25.90 -2.12 25.58
C LEU A 1031 26.73 -3.31 25.12
N HIS A 1032 27.32 -4.06 26.05
CA HIS A 1032 28.15 -5.22 25.73
C HIS A 1032 27.37 -6.38 25.08
N TYR A 1033 26.09 -6.59 25.42
CA TYR A 1033 25.24 -7.56 24.71
C TYR A 1033 24.90 -7.07 23.29
N LEU A 1034 24.69 -5.76 23.11
CA LEU A 1034 24.41 -5.16 21.80
C LEU A 1034 25.63 -5.24 20.87
N GLU A 1035 26.81 -4.98 21.41
CA GLU A 1035 28.09 -5.12 20.71
C GLU A 1035 28.38 -6.59 20.37
N ARG A 1036 28.08 -7.54 21.28
CA ARG A 1036 28.17 -8.98 21.02
C ARG A 1036 27.16 -9.47 19.97
N ALA A 1037 25.98 -8.88 19.91
CA ALA A 1037 24.98 -9.16 18.87
C ALA A 1037 25.44 -8.63 17.50
N LEU A 1038 25.92 -7.39 17.42
CA LEU A 1038 26.48 -6.82 16.18
C LEU A 1038 27.69 -7.61 15.69
N ALA A 1039 28.50 -8.18 16.58
CA ALA A 1039 29.61 -9.07 16.23
C ALA A 1039 29.19 -10.44 15.63
N MET A 1040 27.90 -10.70 15.42
CA MET A 1040 27.38 -11.84 14.65
C MET A 1040 27.04 -11.48 13.19
N VAL A 1041 27.06 -10.18 12.85
CA VAL A 1041 26.61 -9.64 11.56
C VAL A 1041 27.79 -9.44 10.62
N ASP A 1042 27.94 -10.36 9.67
CA ASP A 1042 29.02 -10.36 8.68
C ASP A 1042 28.64 -9.63 7.37
N GLY A 1043 27.36 -9.29 7.18
CA GLY A 1043 26.91 -8.54 6.00
C GLY A 1043 25.39 -8.40 5.89
N ALA A 1044 24.89 -8.28 4.66
CA ALA A 1044 23.46 -8.27 4.36
C ALA A 1044 22.81 -9.60 4.83
N PRO A 1045 21.74 -9.55 5.64
CA PRO A 1045 21.13 -10.78 6.16
C PRO A 1045 20.44 -11.57 5.04
N LEU A 1046 20.63 -12.89 5.08
CA LEU A 1046 20.26 -13.84 4.03
C LEU A 1046 21.01 -13.56 2.70
N GLY A 1047 22.28 -13.14 2.80
CA GLY A 1047 23.17 -12.79 1.69
C GLY A 1047 22.68 -11.61 0.86
N GLU A 1048 23.13 -11.53 -0.40
CA GLU A 1048 22.58 -10.58 -1.38
C GLU A 1048 21.36 -11.18 -2.11
N HIS A 1049 21.46 -12.43 -2.56
CA HIS A 1049 20.51 -13.08 -3.48
C HIS A 1049 19.52 -14.04 -2.79
N ALA A 1050 18.73 -13.56 -1.82
CA ALA A 1050 17.71 -14.40 -1.16
C ALA A 1050 16.47 -14.57 -2.05
N ALA A 1051 15.89 -15.78 -2.02
CA ALA A 1051 14.60 -16.07 -2.62
C ALA A 1051 13.47 -15.14 -2.12
N SER A 1052 12.48 -14.87 -2.97
CA SER A 1052 11.41 -13.89 -2.75
C SER A 1052 10.66 -14.05 -1.41
N TRP A 1053 10.46 -15.29 -0.96
CA TRP A 1053 9.80 -15.60 0.32
C TRP A 1053 10.52 -15.07 1.57
N MET A 1054 11.80 -14.75 1.45
CA MET A 1054 12.66 -14.19 2.51
C MET A 1054 12.69 -12.66 2.53
N SER A 1055 12.11 -11.97 1.55
CA SER A 1055 12.15 -10.49 1.43
C SER A 1055 11.62 -9.76 2.67
N GLY A 1056 10.49 -10.21 3.23
CA GLY A 1056 9.93 -9.71 4.49
C GLY A 1056 10.84 -9.97 5.69
N LEU A 1057 11.39 -11.19 5.80
CA LEU A 1057 12.32 -11.58 6.87
C LEU A 1057 13.60 -10.73 6.83
N ARG A 1058 14.24 -10.58 5.66
CA ARG A 1058 15.40 -9.70 5.47
C ARG A 1058 15.07 -8.26 5.91
N THR A 1059 13.89 -7.75 5.55
CA THR A 1059 13.45 -6.40 5.93
C THR A 1059 13.34 -6.23 7.47
N ALA A 1060 12.81 -7.24 8.17
CA ALA A 1060 12.73 -7.24 9.63
C ALA A 1060 14.11 -7.39 10.30
N MET A 1061 14.99 -8.23 9.74
CA MET A 1061 16.37 -8.41 10.21
C MET A 1061 17.17 -7.11 10.08
N GLN A 1062 17.18 -6.50 8.88
CA GLN A 1062 17.78 -5.19 8.63
C GLN A 1062 17.26 -4.13 9.61
N ALA A 1063 15.95 -4.10 9.87
CA ALA A 1063 15.37 -3.15 10.81
C ALA A 1063 15.97 -3.26 12.22
N ARG A 1064 16.07 -4.45 12.80
CA ARG A 1064 16.62 -4.63 14.16
C ARG A 1064 18.13 -4.51 14.23
N ILE A 1065 18.87 -4.89 13.19
CA ILE A 1065 20.32 -4.61 13.11
C ILE A 1065 20.55 -3.09 13.12
N VAL A 1066 19.76 -2.32 12.36
CA VAL A 1066 19.80 -0.84 12.39
C VAL A 1066 19.40 -0.27 13.76
N ASP A 1067 18.39 -0.83 14.44
CA ASP A 1067 18.02 -0.39 15.80
C ASP A 1067 19.18 -0.61 16.81
N THR A 1068 19.77 -1.82 16.81
CA THR A 1068 20.88 -2.19 17.69
C THR A 1068 22.13 -1.33 17.41
N ALA A 1069 22.49 -1.15 16.13
CA ALA A 1069 23.59 -0.28 15.72
C ALA A 1069 23.37 1.19 16.14
N HIS A 1070 22.15 1.71 15.95
CA HIS A 1070 21.80 3.06 16.38
C HIS A 1070 21.83 3.22 17.92
N HIS A 1071 21.40 2.19 18.67
CA HIS A 1071 21.43 2.18 20.13
C HIS A 1071 22.87 2.27 20.65
N VAL A 1072 23.78 1.42 20.14
CA VAL A 1072 25.20 1.44 20.51
C VAL A 1072 25.84 2.79 20.14
N ALA A 1073 25.70 3.21 18.87
CA ALA A 1073 26.29 4.46 18.40
C ALA A 1073 25.80 5.69 19.20
N SER A 1074 24.53 5.70 19.62
CA SER A 1074 23.94 6.79 20.41
C SER A 1074 24.58 6.93 21.79
N TYR A 1075 24.78 5.84 22.54
CA TYR A 1075 25.45 5.92 23.86
C TYR A 1075 26.96 6.08 23.72
N ARG A 1076 27.60 5.38 22.78
CA ARG A 1076 29.06 5.44 22.56
C ARG A 1076 29.55 6.80 22.04
N THR A 1077 28.68 7.64 21.49
CA THR A 1077 29.01 9.02 21.06
C THR A 1077 28.85 10.06 22.18
N GLN A 1078 28.03 9.80 23.21
CA GLN A 1078 27.75 10.76 24.28
C GLN A 1078 28.98 11.03 25.17
N ASP A 1079 29.13 12.29 25.63
CA ASP A 1079 30.12 12.66 26.63
C ASP A 1079 29.80 11.96 27.97
N GLY A 1080 30.59 10.97 28.36
CA GLY A 1080 30.34 10.20 29.59
C GLY A 1080 31.24 8.97 29.77
N ARG A 1081 30.95 8.16 30.79
CA ARG A 1081 31.73 6.97 31.17
C ARG A 1081 31.85 5.92 30.05
N HIS A 1082 30.89 5.88 29.13
CA HIS A 1082 30.77 4.85 28.10
C HIS A 1082 31.21 5.35 26.71
N GLN A 1083 31.73 6.59 26.60
CA GLN A 1083 32.16 7.19 25.33
C GLN A 1083 33.28 6.38 24.65
N ASP A 1084 33.06 6.00 23.40
CA ASP A 1084 33.98 5.17 22.61
C ASP A 1084 33.69 5.36 21.10
N PHE A 1085 34.34 6.35 20.48
CA PHE A 1085 34.14 6.64 19.06
C PHE A 1085 34.56 5.49 18.12
N PRO A 1086 35.64 4.71 18.38
CA PRO A 1086 35.89 3.45 17.68
C PRO A 1086 34.71 2.48 17.70
N SER A 1087 34.13 2.18 18.87
CA SER A 1087 32.99 1.27 18.98
C SER A 1087 31.71 1.86 18.33
N ALA A 1088 31.48 3.17 18.44
CA ALA A 1088 30.40 3.87 17.72
C ALA A 1088 30.52 3.73 16.19
N ARG A 1089 31.73 3.96 15.64
CA ARG A 1089 32.04 3.76 14.21
C ARG A 1089 31.81 2.32 13.78
N GLN A 1090 32.30 1.35 14.56
CA GLN A 1090 32.14 -0.07 14.24
C GLN A 1090 30.65 -0.45 14.20
N ALA A 1091 29.87 -0.06 15.21
CA ALA A 1091 28.43 -0.31 15.23
C ALA A 1091 27.70 0.27 14.01
N CYS A 1092 27.98 1.53 13.65
CA CYS A 1092 27.45 2.15 12.44
C CYS A 1092 27.87 1.41 11.17
N THR A 1093 29.14 0.99 11.06
CA THR A 1093 29.67 0.30 9.88
C THR A 1093 29.05 -1.07 9.71
N THR A 1094 28.98 -1.88 10.78
CA THR A 1094 28.28 -3.18 10.77
C THR A 1094 26.80 -3.03 10.41
N GLY A 1095 26.12 -2.02 10.93
CA GLY A 1095 24.72 -1.76 10.57
C GLY A 1095 24.52 -1.30 9.12
N LEU A 1096 25.48 -0.56 8.55
CA LEU A 1096 25.50 -0.18 7.13
C LEU A 1096 25.87 -1.35 6.20
N ASN A 1097 26.68 -2.31 6.66
CA ASN A 1097 26.91 -3.56 5.92
C ASN A 1097 25.64 -4.43 5.85
N ALA A 1098 24.73 -4.31 6.82
CA ALA A 1098 23.43 -4.98 6.79
C ALA A 1098 22.36 -4.21 5.99
N ASP A 1099 22.32 -2.87 6.09
CA ASP A 1099 21.46 -1.98 5.29
C ASP A 1099 22.22 -0.72 4.85
N GLY A 1100 22.85 -0.79 3.68
CA GLY A 1100 23.66 0.28 3.10
C GLY A 1100 22.87 1.54 2.70
N HIS A 1101 21.54 1.52 2.81
CA HIS A 1101 20.66 2.66 2.55
C HIS A 1101 20.15 3.33 3.84
N SER A 1102 20.63 2.90 5.01
CA SER A 1102 20.20 3.40 6.31
C SER A 1102 20.73 4.80 6.62
N GLU A 1103 19.99 5.83 6.16
CA GLU A 1103 20.30 7.23 6.42
C GLU A 1103 20.44 7.56 7.91
N THR A 1104 19.68 6.88 8.78
CA THR A 1104 19.82 7.00 10.25
C THR A 1104 21.21 6.58 10.75
N LEU A 1105 21.84 5.57 10.14
CA LEU A 1105 23.20 5.15 10.49
C LEU A 1105 24.27 6.04 9.86
N TYR A 1106 24.09 6.51 8.62
CA TYR A 1106 24.97 7.55 8.06
C TYR A 1106 24.97 8.81 8.92
N ARG A 1107 23.79 9.29 9.33
CA ARG A 1107 23.66 10.42 10.26
C ARG A 1107 24.22 10.13 11.65
N ALA A 1108 24.27 8.88 12.12
CA ALA A 1108 24.94 8.51 13.37
C ALA A 1108 26.47 8.52 13.22
N LEU A 1109 26.98 7.93 12.14
CA LEU A 1109 28.41 7.89 11.80
C LEU A 1109 28.99 9.30 11.62
N MET A 1110 28.32 10.16 10.85
CA MET A 1110 28.72 11.56 10.67
C MET A 1110 28.84 12.32 12.01
N ARG A 1111 27.91 12.08 12.94
CA ARG A 1111 27.96 12.67 14.30
C ARG A 1111 29.11 12.11 15.13
N ALA A 1112 29.36 10.80 15.07
CA ALA A 1112 30.47 10.15 15.76
C ALA A 1112 31.84 10.62 15.26
N GLU A 1113 32.04 10.72 13.94
CA GLU A 1113 33.29 11.25 13.35
C GLU A 1113 33.50 12.73 13.68
N ALA A 1114 32.44 13.54 13.67
CA ALA A 1114 32.51 14.95 14.04
C ALA A 1114 32.84 15.15 15.53
N ALA A 1115 32.21 14.37 16.43
CA ALA A 1115 32.51 14.38 17.86
C ALA A 1115 33.93 13.90 18.17
N ALA A 1116 34.43 12.91 17.43
CA ALA A 1116 35.83 12.45 17.49
C ALA A 1116 36.83 13.45 16.86
N GLY A 1117 36.37 14.50 16.18
CA GLY A 1117 37.21 15.44 15.42
C GLY A 1117 37.85 14.84 14.17
N ASN A 1118 37.43 13.65 13.73
CA ASN A 1118 38.00 12.94 12.59
C ASN A 1118 37.45 13.46 11.26
N ARG A 1119 38.03 14.56 10.79
CA ARG A 1119 37.62 15.22 9.53
C ARG A 1119 37.77 14.33 8.28
N THR A 1120 38.68 13.36 8.30
CA THR A 1120 38.84 12.40 7.19
C THR A 1120 37.73 11.37 7.20
N GLY A 1121 37.42 10.79 8.37
CA GLY A 1121 36.28 9.87 8.54
C GLY A 1121 34.95 10.52 8.21
N LEU A 1122 34.73 11.77 8.66
CA LEU A 1122 33.53 12.54 8.32
C LEU A 1122 33.35 12.72 6.80
N ARG A 1123 34.43 13.07 6.09
CA ARG A 1123 34.38 13.21 4.62
C ARG A 1123 34.15 11.87 3.91
N ALA A 1124 34.73 10.78 4.41
CA ALA A 1124 34.48 9.43 3.89
C ALA A 1124 33.02 9.02 4.09
N ALA A 1125 32.43 9.26 5.27
CA ALA A 1125 31.02 8.98 5.56
C ALA A 1125 30.05 9.81 4.69
N ILE A 1126 30.40 11.06 4.37
CA ILE A 1126 29.63 11.89 3.43
C ILE A 1126 29.75 11.36 2.00
N ALA A 1127 30.95 11.00 1.54
CA ALA A 1127 31.15 10.45 0.20
C ALA A 1127 30.44 9.09 0.02
N GLN A 1128 30.51 8.20 1.03
CA GLN A 1128 29.81 6.91 1.03
C GLN A 1128 28.28 7.09 1.00
N TRP A 1129 27.75 8.03 1.80
CA TRP A 1129 26.32 8.38 1.75
C TRP A 1129 25.93 8.95 0.38
N GLN A 1130 26.75 9.81 -0.24
CA GLN A 1130 26.47 10.33 -1.59
C GLN A 1130 26.46 9.22 -2.64
N ASP A 1131 27.44 8.31 -2.62
CA ASP A 1131 27.54 7.19 -3.56
C ASP A 1131 26.36 6.20 -3.39
N ALA A 1132 26.02 5.83 -2.16
CA ALA A 1132 24.86 5.00 -1.83
C ALA A 1132 23.48 5.65 -2.14
N ASN A 1133 23.46 6.92 -2.52
CA ASN A 1133 22.26 7.65 -2.94
C ASN A 1133 22.33 8.20 -4.38
N ARG A 1134 23.39 7.87 -5.15
CA ARG A 1134 23.63 8.39 -6.52
C ARG A 1134 22.54 8.06 -7.55
N HIS A 1135 21.68 7.09 -7.23
CA HIS A 1135 20.59 6.60 -8.07
C HIS A 1135 19.21 7.18 -7.70
N LEU A 1136 19.14 8.13 -6.77
CA LEU A 1136 17.90 8.65 -6.22
C LEU A 1136 17.76 10.14 -6.53
N THR A 1137 16.57 10.56 -6.96
CA THR A 1137 16.27 11.97 -7.21
C THR A 1137 16.21 12.78 -5.90
N ARG A 1138 16.37 14.09 -6.01
CA ARG A 1138 16.64 14.99 -4.88
C ARG A 1138 15.53 15.02 -3.81
N ASP A 1139 14.30 14.69 -4.18
CA ASP A 1139 13.12 14.59 -3.32
C ASP A 1139 13.11 13.30 -2.46
N GLN A 1140 13.80 12.25 -2.92
CA GLN A 1140 13.86 10.92 -2.30
C GLN A 1140 14.85 10.84 -1.14
N ILE A 1141 15.81 11.78 -1.09
CA ILE A 1141 16.85 11.90 -0.06
C ILE A 1141 16.28 12.57 1.20
N ASP A 1142 16.55 12.03 2.39
CA ASP A 1142 16.07 12.64 3.63
C ASP A 1142 16.69 14.04 3.84
N LYS A 1143 15.83 15.06 3.83
CA LYS A 1143 16.18 16.46 4.07
C LYS A 1143 16.91 16.68 5.39
N LYS A 1144 16.73 15.81 6.39
CA LYS A 1144 17.53 15.80 7.63
C LYS A 1144 19.00 15.49 7.37
N THR A 1145 19.30 14.52 6.50
CA THR A 1145 20.68 14.12 6.21
C THR A 1145 21.39 15.23 5.45
N GLN A 1146 20.77 15.80 4.41
CA GLN A 1146 21.32 16.97 3.73
C GLN A 1146 21.58 18.13 4.71
N THR A 1147 20.59 18.46 5.56
CA THR A 1147 20.75 19.51 6.59
C THR A 1147 21.89 19.23 7.57
N LEU A 1148 22.13 17.96 7.92
CA LEU A 1148 23.25 17.56 8.78
C LEU A 1148 24.60 17.69 8.05
N VAL A 1149 24.67 17.26 6.78
CA VAL A 1149 25.87 17.37 5.94
C VAL A 1149 26.25 18.84 5.74
N ASP A 1150 25.28 19.70 5.38
CA ASP A 1150 25.49 21.13 5.20
C ASP A 1150 26.04 21.80 6.47
N LYS A 1151 25.43 21.49 7.64
CA LYS A 1151 25.88 21.98 8.95
C LYS A 1151 27.28 21.47 9.31
N LEU A 1152 27.58 20.20 9.06
CA LEU A 1152 28.88 19.60 9.41
C LEU A 1152 30.01 20.08 8.50
N LEU A 1153 29.74 20.32 7.21
CA LEU A 1153 30.71 20.92 6.30
C LEU A 1153 30.95 22.41 6.63
N ALA A 1154 29.91 23.17 6.99
CA ALA A 1154 30.05 24.57 7.41
C ALA A 1154 30.79 24.73 8.76
N ALA A 1155 30.69 23.72 9.65
CA ALA A 1155 31.41 23.68 10.92
C ALA A 1155 32.85 23.13 10.83
N SER A 1156 33.31 22.72 9.63
CA SER A 1156 34.65 22.15 9.40
C SER A 1156 35.57 23.11 8.65
#